data_AF-A0A916QRU7-F1
#
_entry.id   AF-A0A916QRU7-F1
#
_cell.length_a   1.000
_cell.length_b   1.000
_cell.length_c   1.000
_cell.angle_alpha   90.00
_cell.angle_beta   90.00
_cell.angle_gamma   90.00
#
_symmetry.space_group_name_H-M   'P 1'
#
loop_
_entity.id
_entity.type
_entity.pdbx_description
1 polymer ?
#
loop_
_entity_poly.entity_id
_entity_poly.type
_entity_poly.pdbx_seq_one_letter_code
_entity_poly.pdbx_strand_id
1 'polypeptide(L)'
;MTKFKMNKQINLTNLSQKAEIYLAQGKLEEAILAGNQALEIVPDFLPIYKTLGNIFHKMGEIDKAKEWYLKAINRQSEWAEVHANLGSLYAQEKQWPLAIKSYQEAIGIKPNVPGFYRNLGKIWQQIGKIELARDCQEQALSLEAQYPQASEYLKQGKNLLENEEIESAIAHFQKAIKLNPYLVSAYQNLGDAVAKQGKLTTAINYYQTAIQIQPNLWVAHHKLGKIFQEIGDIDAAINSFHLTTEINPNFPWSYNNLGDILQKKGELNVAEKYYQKAIEVKYDAWNIYYKLTNILEQQGKLKTAINLCQQVVKINPNLTWPYSKLGYNLQKLSQDTQAISCYRKLIEIEPKEIKWYSKLGEILAKIQEWDEAITTYRSAIELEPDNNLFHRKLGDILQQKGLLDEAITSYQKAIEINPNFSWLNYSCGTVLEKTKRWDEAIIAYRRAIELKANNHLFHRKLGDALQQKGLLDEAIASYQKAIEINPKSCWYYGELGNAYIQKQNWSEAIPCLIEALKIRPDYHDVHKKIGYILKKQGRQAAGKLWRTQEKLPEDWLEKFFNLTGNWQITSDSPSSNTTLVNIYSNTSINLSPTQTIDENVHHCFRVTKVNSGTAFVTMVPEGRGCVDLGTTAVITSDNKLVRDISTGCAEVIISSAKLPPIHYIDGTVAFLSAKWGGNVYYHWMFDVVVRMDLLRRSGWISKIDKFVFSKCDKKFHQETLEALEIPQEKIIESRFIPHIKANKLIVPSFTIKQSGIRVSKWGCGFIRNLFLNSENIGKLSESPERIFISRKLASWRRILNEDEVVSLLENFGFISLTLESFSIAEQAALMAKVKVIVAPHGAGLTNLVFCSLGTKIIEIFSPKYINPIYWKISSLYHLSHYYLIGENFEDDNSDKQSWKPDILVDIKKLRKILKLAKVI
;
A
#
# COMPACT_ATOMS: atom_id res chain seq x y z
N MET A 1 43.08 18.84 3.26
CA MET A 1 43.83 19.39 2.09
C MET A 1 44.37 18.31 1.16
N THR A 2 44.74 17.11 1.63
CA THR A 2 45.30 16.00 0.82
C THR A 2 44.29 15.35 -0.14
N LYS A 3 43.05 15.09 0.31
CA LYS A 3 41.99 14.47 -0.53
C LYS A 3 41.58 15.33 -1.75
N PHE A 4 41.56 16.65 -1.59
CA PHE A 4 41.21 17.60 -2.66
C PHE A 4 42.32 17.74 -3.72
N LYS A 5 43.60 17.65 -3.29
CA LYS A 5 44.74 17.60 -4.22
C LYS A 5 44.79 16.29 -5.01
N MET A 6 44.52 15.16 -4.35
CA MET A 6 44.42 13.84 -5.03
C MET A 6 43.29 13.83 -6.06
N ASN A 7 42.09 14.31 -5.73
CA ASN A 7 40.98 14.37 -6.68
C ASN A 7 41.27 15.29 -7.88
N LYS A 8 41.96 16.42 -7.69
CA LYS A 8 42.38 17.27 -8.81
C LYS A 8 43.37 16.55 -9.73
N GLN A 9 44.34 15.84 -9.18
CA GLN A 9 45.37 15.14 -9.95
C GLN A 9 44.80 13.94 -10.74
N ILE A 10 43.87 13.20 -10.13
CA ILE A 10 43.15 12.11 -10.80
C ILE A 10 42.27 12.65 -11.93
N ASN A 11 41.52 13.74 -11.70
CA ASN A 11 40.66 14.33 -12.73
C ASN A 11 41.46 14.88 -13.92
N LEU A 12 42.62 15.49 -13.65
CA LEU A 12 43.54 15.98 -14.69
C LEU A 12 44.07 14.84 -15.58
N THR A 13 44.50 13.74 -14.95
CA THR A 13 45.03 12.56 -15.65
C THR A 13 43.94 11.88 -16.48
N ASN A 14 42.69 11.85 -15.97
CA ASN A 14 41.53 11.32 -16.69
C ASN A 14 41.20 12.15 -17.93
N LEU A 15 41.18 13.48 -17.83
CA LEU A 15 40.91 14.36 -18.97
C LEU A 15 41.99 14.24 -20.05
N SER A 16 43.25 14.09 -19.64
CA SER A 16 44.36 13.78 -20.56
C SER A 16 44.12 12.51 -21.35
N GLN A 17 43.77 11.42 -20.67
CA GLN A 17 43.52 10.13 -21.30
C GLN A 17 42.29 10.18 -22.21
N LYS A 18 41.22 10.89 -21.81
CA LYS A 18 40.05 11.11 -22.66
C LYS A 18 40.38 11.84 -23.96
N ALA A 19 41.18 12.91 -23.88
CA ALA A 19 41.59 13.64 -25.08
C ALA A 19 42.37 12.75 -26.06
N GLU A 20 43.27 11.89 -25.55
CA GLU A 20 44.01 10.92 -26.38
C GLU A 20 43.11 9.84 -26.99
N ILE A 21 42.13 9.33 -26.22
CA ILE A 21 41.15 8.35 -26.71
C ILE A 21 40.29 8.97 -27.82
N TYR A 22 39.76 10.19 -27.62
CA TYR A 22 38.96 10.87 -28.64
C TYR A 22 39.77 11.18 -29.91
N LEU A 23 41.04 11.59 -29.76
CA LEU A 23 41.96 11.76 -30.88
C LEU A 23 42.15 10.45 -31.66
N ALA A 24 42.34 9.33 -30.95
CA ALA A 24 42.47 8.01 -31.56
C ALA A 24 41.19 7.57 -32.29
N GLN A 25 40.02 7.90 -31.73
CA GLN A 25 38.70 7.65 -32.33
C GLN A 25 38.36 8.60 -33.50
N GLY A 26 39.14 9.68 -33.71
CA GLY A 26 38.86 10.69 -34.73
C GLY A 26 37.79 11.73 -34.33
N LYS A 27 37.41 11.77 -33.05
CA LYS A 27 36.48 12.74 -32.47
C LYS A 27 37.23 14.01 -32.07
N LEU A 28 37.61 14.81 -33.07
CA LEU A 28 38.60 15.88 -32.90
C LEU A 28 38.08 17.04 -32.03
N GLU A 29 36.80 17.39 -32.14
CA GLU A 29 36.19 18.46 -31.34
C GLU A 29 36.08 18.09 -29.85
N GLU A 30 35.66 16.86 -29.56
CA GLU A 30 35.58 16.34 -28.19
C GLU A 30 36.98 16.17 -27.57
N ALA A 31 37.97 15.82 -28.40
CA ALA A 31 39.37 15.76 -27.97
C ALA A 31 39.91 17.14 -27.56
N ILE A 32 39.58 18.20 -28.32
CA ILE A 32 39.94 19.58 -27.98
C ILE A 32 39.24 20.01 -26.69
N LEU A 33 37.94 19.72 -26.56
CA LEU A 33 37.17 20.08 -25.37
C LEU A 33 37.77 19.44 -24.11
N ALA A 34 38.03 18.13 -24.13
CA ALA A 34 38.65 17.42 -23.02
C ALA A 34 40.05 17.99 -22.69
N GLY A 35 40.82 18.36 -23.72
CA GLY A 35 42.13 18.97 -23.53
C GLY A 35 42.08 20.37 -22.94
N ASN A 36 41.15 21.21 -23.37
CA ASN A 36 40.96 22.54 -22.82
C ASN A 36 40.47 22.49 -21.37
N GLN A 37 39.58 21.55 -21.04
CA GLN A 37 39.15 21.31 -19.67
C GLN A 37 40.31 20.91 -18.75
N ALA A 38 41.26 20.10 -19.24
CA ALA A 38 42.48 19.80 -18.50
C ALA A 38 43.31 21.08 -18.24
N LEU A 39 43.41 21.96 -19.21
CA LEU A 39 44.11 23.24 -19.09
C LEU A 39 43.40 24.27 -18.20
N GLU A 40 42.07 24.25 -18.11
CA GLU A 40 41.33 25.09 -17.16
C GLU A 40 41.62 24.69 -15.70
N ILE A 41 41.85 23.41 -15.44
CA ILE A 41 42.16 22.92 -14.09
C ILE A 41 43.63 23.20 -13.73
N VAL A 42 44.56 22.93 -14.66
CA VAL A 42 46.00 23.24 -14.52
C VAL A 42 46.50 23.83 -15.85
N PRO A 43 46.68 25.16 -15.92
CA PRO A 43 47.09 25.87 -17.14
C PRO A 43 48.38 25.40 -17.80
N ASP A 44 49.29 24.77 -17.03
CA ASP A 44 50.59 24.24 -17.49
C ASP A 44 50.67 22.70 -17.47
N PHE A 45 49.56 22.00 -17.72
CA PHE A 45 49.57 20.54 -17.73
C PHE A 45 50.26 19.96 -18.99
N LEU A 46 51.57 19.74 -18.88
CA LEU A 46 52.48 19.28 -19.94
C LEU A 46 51.91 18.23 -20.92
N PRO A 47 51.36 17.06 -20.50
CA PRO A 47 50.90 16.00 -21.40
C PRO A 47 49.90 16.47 -22.45
N ILE A 48 49.04 17.43 -22.12
CA ILE A 48 47.97 17.85 -23.04
C ILE A 48 48.48 18.73 -24.18
N TYR A 49 49.61 19.41 -24.03
CA TYR A 49 50.19 20.23 -25.10
C TYR A 49 50.60 19.37 -26.30
N LYS A 50 51.18 18.19 -26.04
CA LYS A 50 51.45 17.19 -27.09
C LYS A 50 50.14 16.74 -27.75
N THR A 51 49.14 16.39 -26.95
CA THR A 51 47.86 15.87 -27.45
C THR A 51 47.11 16.91 -28.29
N LEU A 52 47.06 18.17 -27.86
CA LEU A 52 46.49 19.28 -28.64
C LEU A 52 47.27 19.53 -29.93
N GLY A 53 48.60 19.50 -29.90
CA GLY A 53 49.42 19.58 -31.11
C GLY A 53 49.10 18.46 -32.11
N ASN A 54 48.93 17.22 -31.63
CA ASN A 54 48.52 16.09 -32.45
C ASN A 54 47.10 16.25 -33.01
N ILE A 55 46.16 16.79 -32.22
CA ILE A 55 44.78 17.04 -32.65
C ILE A 55 44.75 18.08 -33.77
N PHE A 56 45.38 19.24 -33.59
CA PHE A 56 45.42 20.29 -34.61
C PHE A 56 46.18 19.84 -35.86
N HIS A 57 47.23 19.03 -35.72
CA HIS A 57 47.90 18.43 -36.86
C HIS A 57 46.95 17.54 -37.68
N LYS A 58 46.18 16.68 -37.00
CA LYS A 58 45.19 15.80 -37.65
C LYS A 58 44.02 16.56 -38.28
N MET A 59 43.70 17.76 -37.79
CA MET A 59 42.73 18.69 -38.40
C MET A 59 43.28 19.44 -39.63
N GLY A 60 44.59 19.40 -39.88
CA GLY A 60 45.23 20.17 -40.95
C GLY A 60 45.59 21.61 -40.55
N GLU A 61 45.42 21.98 -39.28
CA GLU A 61 45.72 23.31 -38.72
C GLU A 61 47.20 23.39 -38.33
N ILE A 62 48.09 23.42 -39.34
CA ILE A 62 49.54 23.24 -39.19
C ILE A 62 50.16 24.31 -38.26
N ASP A 63 49.77 25.57 -38.38
CA ASP A 63 50.33 26.65 -37.55
C ASP A 63 49.97 26.50 -36.07
N LYS A 64 48.71 26.13 -35.76
CA LYS A 64 48.28 25.83 -34.40
C LYS A 64 49.01 24.60 -33.84
N ALA A 65 49.20 23.57 -34.66
CA ALA A 65 49.94 22.38 -34.25
C ALA A 65 51.40 22.70 -33.87
N LYS A 66 52.10 23.51 -34.69
CA LYS A 66 53.46 23.99 -34.38
C LYS A 66 53.47 24.81 -33.08
N GLU A 67 52.51 25.71 -32.88
CA GLU A 67 52.41 26.52 -31.66
C GLU A 67 52.32 25.63 -30.41
N TRP A 68 51.46 24.61 -30.44
CA TRP A 68 51.31 23.68 -29.32
C TRP A 68 52.53 22.79 -29.08
N TYR A 69 53.19 22.30 -30.13
CA TYR A 69 54.44 21.55 -29.99
C TYR A 69 55.59 22.42 -29.45
N LEU A 70 55.69 23.68 -29.88
CA LEU A 70 56.68 24.62 -29.33
C LEU A 70 56.40 24.95 -27.86
N LYS A 71 55.12 25.12 -27.49
CA LYS A 71 54.71 25.25 -26.07
C LYS A 71 55.15 24.03 -25.26
N ALA A 72 54.99 22.82 -25.80
CA ALA A 72 55.45 21.59 -25.15
C ALA A 72 56.97 21.56 -24.98
N ILE A 73 57.75 21.84 -26.03
CA ILE A 73 59.23 21.81 -26.01
C ILE A 73 59.81 22.88 -25.07
N ASN A 74 59.24 24.09 -25.05
CA ASN A 74 59.68 25.17 -24.18
C ASN A 74 59.55 24.84 -22.68
N ARG A 75 58.64 23.91 -22.33
CA ARG A 75 58.44 23.46 -20.96
C ARG A 75 59.23 22.18 -20.65
N GLN A 76 59.32 21.27 -21.62
CA GLN A 76 60.08 20.03 -21.51
C GLN A 76 60.85 19.77 -22.82
N SER A 77 62.15 20.03 -22.80
CA SER A 77 63.01 19.92 -23.98
C SER A 77 63.31 18.46 -24.39
N GLU A 78 63.17 17.49 -23.48
CA GLU A 78 63.51 16.08 -23.69
C GLU A 78 62.36 15.22 -24.25
N TRP A 79 61.49 15.79 -25.10
CA TRP A 79 60.37 15.07 -25.71
C TRP A 79 60.63 14.70 -27.18
N ALA A 80 61.28 13.55 -27.38
CA ALA A 80 61.66 13.04 -28.70
C ALA A 80 60.51 13.00 -29.72
N GLU A 81 59.32 12.56 -29.30
CA GLU A 81 58.13 12.46 -30.17
C GLU A 81 57.63 13.83 -30.63
N VAL A 82 57.67 14.85 -29.75
CA VAL A 82 57.23 16.21 -30.09
C VAL A 82 58.21 16.87 -31.05
N HIS A 83 59.51 16.65 -30.85
CA HIS A 83 60.56 17.06 -31.77
C HIS A 83 60.42 16.39 -33.15
N ALA A 84 60.14 15.09 -33.19
CA ALA A 84 59.89 14.39 -34.45
C ALA A 84 58.61 14.86 -35.16
N ASN A 85 57.53 15.13 -34.42
CA ASN A 85 56.29 15.67 -34.97
C ASN A 85 56.50 17.08 -35.54
N LEU A 86 57.21 17.94 -34.80
CA LEU A 86 57.56 19.28 -35.27
C LEU A 86 58.48 19.22 -36.50
N GLY A 87 59.47 18.31 -36.50
CA GLY A 87 60.32 18.05 -37.66
C GLY A 87 59.54 17.57 -38.88
N SER A 88 58.47 16.78 -38.68
CA SER A 88 57.55 16.37 -39.76
C SER A 88 56.80 17.56 -40.36
N LEU A 89 56.31 18.47 -39.52
CA LEU A 89 55.61 19.69 -39.96
C LEU A 89 56.53 20.62 -40.74
N TYR A 90 57.75 20.84 -40.26
CA TYR A 90 58.75 21.64 -41.00
C TYR A 90 59.13 20.99 -42.34
N ALA A 91 59.23 19.66 -42.40
CA ALA A 91 59.48 18.95 -43.64
C ALA A 91 58.32 19.11 -44.64
N GLN A 92 57.07 19.08 -44.17
CA GLN A 92 55.88 19.34 -45.00
C GLN A 92 55.89 20.74 -45.62
N GLU A 93 56.38 21.75 -44.88
CA GLU A 93 56.56 23.13 -45.36
C GLU A 93 57.89 23.35 -46.11
N LYS A 94 58.68 22.30 -46.35
CA LYS A 94 60.01 22.34 -46.98
C LYS A 94 61.03 23.23 -46.23
N GLN A 95 60.83 23.45 -44.93
CA GLN A 95 61.79 24.14 -44.06
C GLN A 95 62.88 23.16 -43.59
N TRP A 96 63.71 22.71 -44.55
CA TRP A 96 64.67 21.62 -44.34
C TRP A 96 65.62 21.80 -43.14
N PRO A 97 66.21 22.98 -42.88
CA PRO A 97 67.13 23.15 -41.75
C PRO A 97 66.45 22.92 -40.40
N LEU A 98 65.22 23.41 -40.24
CA LEU A 98 64.43 23.25 -39.01
C LEU A 98 63.94 21.82 -38.85
N ALA A 99 63.55 21.17 -39.95
CA ALA A 99 63.15 19.76 -39.94
C ALA A 99 64.31 18.85 -39.49
N ILE A 100 65.50 19.02 -40.08
CA ILE A 100 66.71 18.25 -39.73
C ILE A 100 67.06 18.45 -38.28
N LYS A 101 67.12 19.70 -37.80
CA LYS A 101 67.43 20.01 -36.40
C LYS A 101 66.47 19.29 -35.44
N SER A 102 65.17 19.37 -35.72
CA SER A 102 64.15 18.75 -34.87
C SER A 102 64.27 17.21 -34.85
N TYR A 103 64.57 16.58 -35.98
CA TYR A 103 64.81 15.13 -36.03
C TYR A 103 66.11 14.70 -35.35
N GLN A 104 67.17 15.50 -35.43
CA GLN A 104 68.42 15.25 -34.71
C GLN A 104 68.23 15.35 -33.20
N GLU A 105 67.46 16.34 -32.73
CA GLU A 105 67.06 16.47 -31.33
C GLU A 105 66.22 15.25 -30.89
N ALA A 106 65.28 14.79 -31.72
CA ALA A 106 64.50 13.59 -31.44
C ALA A 106 65.38 12.32 -31.31
N ILE A 107 66.34 12.14 -32.21
CA ILE A 107 67.29 11.01 -32.20
C ILE A 107 68.23 11.08 -31.00
N GLY A 108 68.73 12.27 -30.66
CA GLY A 108 69.58 12.48 -29.48
C GLY A 108 68.89 12.10 -28.17
N ILE A 109 67.58 12.28 -28.09
CA ILE A 109 66.78 11.89 -26.92
C ILE A 109 66.43 10.39 -26.94
N LYS A 110 65.99 9.85 -28.09
CA LYS A 110 65.63 8.43 -28.25
C LYS A 110 66.26 7.82 -29.51
N PRO A 111 67.45 7.19 -29.41
CA PRO A 111 68.20 6.68 -30.57
C PRO A 111 67.70 5.31 -31.08
N ASN A 112 66.76 4.67 -30.40
CA ASN A 112 66.27 3.32 -30.74
C ASN A 112 64.93 3.32 -31.48
N VAL A 113 64.55 4.44 -32.12
CA VAL A 113 63.28 4.58 -32.85
C VAL A 113 63.57 4.62 -34.36
N PRO A 114 63.37 3.51 -35.10
CA PRO A 114 63.64 3.46 -36.54
C PRO A 114 62.92 4.54 -37.36
N GLY A 115 61.73 4.95 -36.90
CA GLY A 115 60.92 5.99 -37.54
C GLY A 115 61.64 7.34 -37.67
N PHE A 116 62.43 7.73 -36.68
CA PHE A 116 63.15 9.01 -36.71
C PHE A 116 64.24 9.00 -37.79
N TYR A 117 64.99 7.90 -37.88
CA TYR A 117 66.01 7.73 -38.91
C TYR A 117 65.40 7.66 -40.31
N ARG A 118 64.28 6.95 -40.52
CA ARG A 118 63.61 6.93 -41.84
C ARG A 118 63.16 8.31 -42.29
N ASN A 119 62.55 9.08 -41.39
CA ASN A 119 62.07 10.41 -41.73
C ASN A 119 63.21 11.40 -41.98
N LEU A 120 64.28 11.33 -41.18
CA LEU A 120 65.49 12.11 -41.42
C LEU A 120 66.18 11.70 -42.74
N GLY A 121 66.24 10.41 -43.04
CA GLY A 121 66.78 9.88 -44.29
C GLY A 121 66.00 10.35 -45.52
N LYS A 122 64.66 10.38 -45.45
CA LYS A 122 63.81 10.97 -46.50
C LYS A 122 64.12 12.44 -46.75
N ILE A 123 64.34 13.22 -45.69
CA ILE A 123 64.71 14.63 -45.80
C ILE A 123 66.09 14.75 -46.49
N TRP A 124 67.09 14.00 -46.04
CA TRP A 124 68.42 13.98 -46.65
C TRP A 124 68.38 13.61 -48.14
N GLN A 125 67.53 12.65 -48.51
CA GLN A 125 67.29 12.26 -49.89
C GLN A 125 66.68 13.41 -50.72
N GLN A 126 65.69 14.13 -50.18
CA GLN A 126 65.05 15.27 -50.85
C GLN A 126 65.99 16.47 -51.07
N ILE A 127 67.01 16.64 -50.23
CA ILE A 127 68.04 17.69 -50.38
C ILE A 127 69.34 17.20 -51.05
N GLY A 128 69.32 15.98 -51.62
CA GLY A 128 70.43 15.44 -52.43
C GLY A 128 71.64 14.92 -51.64
N LYS A 129 71.54 14.70 -50.32
CA LYS A 129 72.61 14.15 -49.48
C LYS A 129 72.48 12.63 -49.35
N ILE A 130 72.90 11.94 -50.39
CA ILE A 130 72.68 10.49 -50.57
C ILE A 130 73.36 9.65 -49.47
N GLU A 131 74.60 9.98 -49.07
CA GLU A 131 75.33 9.20 -48.05
C GLU A 131 74.63 9.25 -46.68
N LEU A 132 74.26 10.45 -46.22
CA LEU A 132 73.52 10.64 -44.95
C LEU A 132 72.14 9.95 -44.97
N ALA A 133 71.48 9.92 -46.13
CA ALA A 133 70.22 9.20 -46.30
C ALA A 133 70.41 7.67 -46.15
N ARG A 134 71.48 7.13 -46.73
CA ARG A 134 71.83 5.70 -46.62
C ARG A 134 72.16 5.31 -45.18
N ASP A 135 72.98 6.10 -44.49
CA ASP A 135 73.35 5.83 -43.10
C ASP A 135 72.11 5.80 -42.19
N CYS A 136 71.19 6.75 -42.38
CA CYS A 136 69.91 6.75 -41.67
C CYS A 136 69.07 5.49 -41.98
N GLN A 137 69.06 5.05 -43.24
CA GLN A 137 68.31 3.86 -43.67
C GLN A 137 68.90 2.56 -43.09
N GLU A 138 70.23 2.43 -43.04
CA GLU A 138 70.91 1.28 -42.44
C GLU A 138 70.66 1.20 -40.93
N GLN A 139 70.72 2.34 -40.22
CA GLN A 139 70.37 2.40 -38.81
C GLN A 139 68.92 1.99 -38.55
N ALA A 140 67.97 2.49 -39.36
CA ALA A 140 66.57 2.09 -39.26
C ALA A 140 66.37 0.58 -39.46
N LEU A 141 66.99 -0.01 -40.49
CA LEU A 141 66.91 -1.44 -40.80
C LEU A 141 67.52 -2.31 -39.69
N SER A 142 68.65 -1.89 -39.11
CA SER A 142 69.30 -2.63 -38.02
C SER A 142 68.44 -2.74 -36.76
N LEU A 143 67.70 -1.67 -36.44
CA LEU A 143 66.79 -1.61 -35.31
C LEU A 143 65.52 -2.43 -35.58
N GLU A 144 65.02 -2.43 -36.83
CA GLU A 144 63.84 -3.22 -37.23
C GLU A 144 64.10 -4.74 -37.24
N ALA A 145 65.34 -5.18 -37.48
CA ALA A 145 65.74 -6.59 -37.49
C ALA A 145 65.55 -7.32 -36.13
N GLN A 146 65.42 -6.58 -35.01
CA GLN A 146 65.30 -7.14 -33.66
C GLN A 146 63.84 -7.43 -33.24
N TYR A 147 62.84 -6.92 -33.98
CA TYR A 147 61.43 -7.04 -33.62
C TYR A 147 60.79 -8.45 -33.72
N PRO A 148 61.19 -9.34 -34.64
CA PRO A 148 60.66 -10.71 -34.68
C PRO A 148 60.99 -11.54 -33.42
N GLN A 149 62.18 -11.33 -32.83
CA GLN A 149 62.60 -12.03 -31.62
C GLN A 149 61.78 -11.62 -30.38
N ALA A 150 61.39 -10.34 -30.28
CA ALA A 150 60.54 -9.86 -29.20
C ALA A 150 59.16 -10.55 -29.17
N SER A 151 58.59 -10.80 -30.37
CA SER A 151 57.30 -11.47 -30.51
C SER A 151 57.34 -12.95 -30.09
N GLU A 152 58.47 -13.62 -30.30
CA GLU A 152 58.67 -15.01 -29.90
C GLU A 152 58.75 -15.15 -28.37
N TYR A 153 59.51 -14.29 -27.69
CA TYR A 153 59.56 -14.26 -26.23
C TYR A 153 58.19 -13.95 -25.60
N LEU A 154 57.38 -13.08 -26.23
CA LEU A 154 56.01 -12.84 -25.80
C LEU A 154 55.15 -14.11 -25.87
N LYS A 155 55.25 -14.88 -26.95
CA LYS A 155 54.51 -16.13 -27.14
C LYS A 155 54.89 -17.18 -26.09
N GLN A 156 56.19 -17.35 -25.86
CA GLN A 156 56.71 -18.26 -24.83
C GLN A 156 56.25 -17.85 -23.43
N GLY A 157 56.32 -16.55 -23.10
CA GLY A 157 55.84 -16.03 -21.83
C GLY A 157 54.35 -16.28 -21.58
N LYS A 158 53.50 -16.18 -22.62
CA LYS A 158 52.07 -16.50 -22.51
C LYS A 158 51.83 -17.97 -22.18
N ASN A 159 52.48 -18.89 -22.90
CA ASN A 159 52.37 -20.32 -22.63
C ASN A 159 52.81 -20.66 -21.19
N LEU A 160 53.90 -20.06 -20.71
CA LEU A 160 54.37 -20.24 -19.34
C LEU A 160 53.36 -19.71 -18.31
N LEU A 161 52.70 -18.58 -18.59
CA LEU A 161 51.69 -17.99 -17.71
C LEU A 161 50.39 -18.84 -17.65
N GLU A 162 50.05 -19.51 -18.73
CA GLU A 162 48.94 -20.49 -18.81
C GLU A 162 49.27 -21.77 -18.03
N ASN A 163 50.53 -22.21 -18.05
CA ASN A 163 51.05 -23.34 -17.27
C ASN A 163 51.33 -23.01 -15.78
N GLU A 164 50.93 -21.83 -15.30
CA GLU A 164 51.17 -21.33 -13.94
C GLU A 164 52.66 -21.15 -13.55
N GLU A 165 53.59 -21.15 -14.52
CA GLU A 165 55.01 -20.86 -14.33
C GLU A 165 55.28 -19.35 -14.32
N ILE A 166 54.78 -18.65 -13.30
CA ILE A 166 54.68 -17.18 -13.26
C ILE A 166 56.05 -16.49 -13.33
N GLU A 167 57.08 -16.96 -12.62
CA GLU A 167 58.41 -16.32 -12.62
C GLU A 167 59.10 -16.43 -13.99
N SER A 168 59.03 -17.62 -14.60
CA SER A 168 59.54 -17.86 -15.95
C SER A 168 58.82 -16.97 -16.97
N ALA A 169 57.49 -16.83 -16.87
CA ALA A 169 56.71 -15.95 -17.73
C ALA A 169 57.14 -14.47 -17.61
N ILE A 170 57.32 -13.97 -16.39
CA ILE A 170 57.81 -12.61 -16.13
C ILE A 170 59.16 -12.37 -16.80
N ALA A 171 60.10 -13.32 -16.69
CA ALA A 171 61.42 -13.19 -17.30
C ALA A 171 61.34 -13.11 -18.83
N HIS A 172 60.45 -13.89 -19.46
CA HIS A 172 60.25 -13.86 -20.91
C HIS A 172 59.58 -12.56 -21.37
N PHE A 173 58.60 -12.03 -20.64
CA PHE A 173 58.01 -10.72 -20.96
C PHE A 173 59.02 -9.57 -20.81
N GLN A 174 59.88 -9.60 -19.80
CA GLN A 174 60.96 -8.61 -19.64
C GLN A 174 61.97 -8.66 -20.80
N LYS A 175 62.33 -9.86 -21.26
CA LYS A 175 63.17 -10.02 -22.48
C LYS A 175 62.48 -9.46 -23.72
N ALA A 176 61.18 -9.72 -23.88
CA ALA A 176 60.39 -9.19 -24.99
C ALA A 176 60.36 -7.65 -24.99
N ILE A 177 60.17 -7.03 -23.81
CA ILE A 177 60.20 -5.57 -23.64
C ILE A 177 61.58 -4.98 -23.93
N LYS A 178 62.67 -5.67 -23.53
CA LYS A 178 64.04 -5.20 -23.81
C LYS A 178 64.34 -5.14 -25.31
N LEU A 179 63.82 -6.10 -26.08
CA LEU A 179 63.99 -6.16 -27.54
C LEU A 179 63.02 -5.25 -28.29
N ASN A 180 61.82 -5.06 -27.76
CA ASN A 180 60.83 -4.11 -28.29
C ASN A 180 60.11 -3.37 -27.16
N PRO A 181 60.60 -2.16 -26.79
CA PRO A 181 59.99 -1.36 -25.73
C PRO A 181 58.56 -0.87 -26.03
N TYR A 182 58.10 -0.98 -27.27
CA TYR A 182 56.77 -0.56 -27.71
C TYR A 182 55.77 -1.73 -27.83
N LEU A 183 56.15 -2.93 -27.36
CA LEU A 183 55.30 -4.12 -27.42
C LEU A 183 54.24 -4.11 -26.29
N VAL A 184 53.11 -3.45 -26.54
CA VAL A 184 51.98 -3.27 -25.61
C VAL A 184 51.56 -4.58 -24.91
N SER A 185 51.43 -5.65 -25.68
CA SER A 185 51.00 -6.96 -25.19
C SER A 185 51.97 -7.57 -24.18
N ALA A 186 53.27 -7.28 -24.25
CA ALA A 186 54.24 -7.75 -23.26
C ALA A 186 54.03 -7.07 -21.90
N TYR A 187 53.77 -5.75 -21.87
CA TYR A 187 53.44 -5.04 -20.64
C TYR A 187 52.11 -5.49 -20.03
N GLN A 188 51.08 -5.74 -20.85
CA GLN A 188 49.80 -6.26 -20.34
C GLN A 188 49.95 -7.63 -19.67
N ASN A 189 50.61 -8.59 -20.33
CA ASN A 189 50.78 -9.92 -19.78
C ASN A 189 51.75 -9.93 -18.58
N LEU A 190 52.74 -9.03 -18.57
CA LEU A 190 53.60 -8.82 -17.41
C LEU A 190 52.79 -8.27 -16.23
N GLY A 191 51.88 -7.31 -16.47
CA GLY A 191 50.92 -6.84 -15.48
C GLY A 191 50.04 -7.96 -14.92
N ASP A 192 49.51 -8.83 -15.79
CA ASP A 192 48.69 -10.00 -15.38
C ASP A 192 49.51 -10.98 -14.51
N ALA A 193 50.74 -11.30 -14.93
CA ALA A 193 51.62 -12.22 -14.20
C ALA A 193 51.99 -11.68 -12.81
N VAL A 194 52.33 -10.39 -12.73
CA VAL A 194 52.71 -9.73 -11.48
C VAL A 194 51.50 -9.53 -10.56
N ALA A 195 50.31 -9.27 -11.12
CA ALA A 195 49.06 -9.23 -10.36
C ALA A 195 48.74 -10.59 -9.71
N LYS A 196 48.96 -11.72 -10.43
CA LYS A 196 48.82 -13.08 -9.86
C LYS A 196 49.78 -13.33 -8.68
N GLN A 197 50.94 -12.66 -8.62
CA GLN A 197 51.84 -12.72 -7.46
C GLN A 197 51.39 -11.85 -6.27
N GLY A 198 50.25 -11.15 -6.37
CA GLY A 198 49.78 -10.22 -5.34
C GLY A 198 50.52 -8.87 -5.32
N LYS A 199 51.43 -8.63 -6.26
CA LYS A 199 52.20 -7.36 -6.37
C LYS A 199 51.40 -6.31 -7.15
N LEU A 200 50.27 -5.90 -6.58
CA LEU A 200 49.26 -5.09 -7.26
C LEU A 200 49.76 -3.71 -7.72
N THR A 201 50.59 -3.02 -6.92
CA THR A 201 51.15 -1.71 -7.28
C THR A 201 52.08 -1.78 -8.48
N THR A 202 52.92 -2.83 -8.55
CA THR A 202 53.79 -3.08 -9.70
C THR A 202 52.98 -3.42 -10.95
N ALA A 203 51.91 -4.20 -10.80
CA ALA A 203 51.00 -4.50 -11.91
C ALA A 203 50.33 -3.24 -12.48
N ILE A 204 49.88 -2.32 -11.60
CA ILE A 204 49.31 -1.02 -12.02
C ILE A 204 50.28 -0.28 -12.94
N ASN A 205 51.56 -0.19 -12.55
CA ASN A 205 52.57 0.51 -13.35
C ASN A 205 52.71 -0.10 -14.75
N TYR A 206 52.74 -1.44 -14.86
CA TYR A 206 52.84 -2.11 -16.16
C TYR A 206 51.61 -1.88 -17.04
N TYR A 207 50.39 -1.90 -16.48
CA TYR A 207 49.19 -1.56 -17.24
C TYR A 207 49.17 -0.08 -17.65
N GLN A 208 49.63 0.83 -16.80
CA GLN A 208 49.75 2.25 -17.14
C GLN A 208 50.75 2.47 -18.28
N THR A 209 51.89 1.77 -18.28
CA THR A 209 52.84 1.81 -19.40
C THR A 209 52.21 1.26 -20.68
N ALA A 210 51.44 0.17 -20.59
CA ALA A 210 50.72 -0.37 -21.75
C ALA A 210 49.72 0.65 -22.34
N ILE A 211 49.00 1.38 -21.47
CA ILE A 211 48.05 2.43 -21.87
C ILE A 211 48.77 3.65 -22.45
N GLN A 212 49.95 4.02 -21.93
CA GLN A 212 50.76 5.11 -22.50
C GLN A 212 51.22 4.80 -23.94
N ILE A 213 51.53 3.54 -24.23
CA ILE A 213 51.92 3.10 -25.58
C ILE A 213 50.69 3.00 -26.49
N GLN A 214 49.57 2.47 -25.97
CA GLN A 214 48.31 2.35 -26.70
C GLN A 214 47.13 2.84 -25.84
N PRO A 215 46.68 4.09 -26.03
CA PRO A 215 45.61 4.68 -25.21
C PRO A 215 44.26 3.99 -25.34
N ASN A 216 43.96 3.38 -26.49
CA ASN A 216 42.66 2.74 -26.77
C ASN A 216 42.60 1.27 -26.31
N LEU A 217 43.14 0.96 -25.12
CA LEU A 217 43.34 -0.41 -24.63
C LEU A 217 42.38 -0.78 -23.49
N TRP A 218 41.14 -1.11 -23.85
CA TRP A 218 40.08 -1.42 -22.88
C TRP A 218 40.43 -2.54 -21.90
N VAL A 219 41.19 -3.56 -22.33
CA VAL A 219 41.58 -4.70 -21.47
C VAL A 219 42.40 -4.22 -20.27
N ALA A 220 43.37 -3.33 -20.50
CA ALA A 220 44.21 -2.79 -19.42
C ALA A 220 43.39 -1.92 -18.45
N HIS A 221 42.47 -1.08 -18.97
CA HIS A 221 41.55 -0.32 -18.14
C HIS A 221 40.63 -1.22 -17.29
N HIS A 222 40.11 -2.32 -17.85
CA HIS A 222 39.28 -3.26 -17.08
C HIS A 222 40.07 -3.91 -15.94
N LYS A 223 41.31 -4.34 -16.23
CA LYS A 223 42.21 -4.97 -15.25
C LYS A 223 42.58 -3.99 -14.13
N LEU A 224 42.93 -2.75 -14.49
CA LEU A 224 43.14 -1.67 -13.52
C LEU A 224 41.92 -1.44 -12.65
N GLY A 225 40.71 -1.40 -13.24
CA GLY A 225 39.46 -1.24 -12.49
C GLY A 225 39.27 -2.32 -11.43
N LYS A 226 39.55 -3.58 -11.76
CA LYS A 226 39.52 -4.69 -10.79
C LYS A 226 40.56 -4.53 -9.68
N ILE A 227 41.80 -4.21 -10.03
CA ILE A 227 42.87 -4.04 -9.05
C ILE A 227 42.58 -2.87 -8.10
N PHE A 228 42.11 -1.73 -8.62
CA PHE A 228 41.71 -0.59 -7.79
C PHE A 228 40.54 -0.96 -6.86
N GLN A 229 39.59 -1.75 -7.35
CA GLN A 229 38.49 -2.26 -6.53
C GLN A 229 38.98 -3.18 -5.39
N GLU A 230 39.98 -4.05 -5.65
CA GLU A 230 40.59 -4.92 -4.64
C GLU A 230 41.38 -4.13 -3.58
N ILE A 231 42.09 -3.07 -3.99
CA ILE A 231 42.84 -2.19 -3.08
C ILE A 231 41.91 -1.23 -2.31
N GLY A 232 40.66 -1.08 -2.76
CA GLY A 232 39.66 -0.20 -2.14
C GLY A 232 39.68 1.24 -2.67
N ASP A 233 40.43 1.54 -3.73
CA ASP A 233 40.36 2.82 -4.45
C ASP A 233 39.16 2.83 -5.40
N ILE A 234 37.98 3.08 -4.83
CA ILE A 234 36.71 2.99 -5.54
C ILE A 234 36.59 4.03 -6.67
N ASP A 235 37.14 5.24 -6.47
CA ASP A 235 37.04 6.31 -7.48
C ASP A 235 37.91 5.99 -8.70
N ALA A 236 39.13 5.48 -8.48
CA ALA A 236 39.99 5.01 -9.57
C ALA A 236 39.39 3.79 -10.30
N ALA A 237 38.72 2.89 -9.56
CA ALA A 237 38.04 1.74 -10.12
C ALA A 237 36.88 2.15 -11.06
N ILE A 238 36.01 3.05 -10.61
CA ILE A 238 34.88 3.57 -11.40
C ILE A 238 35.39 4.21 -12.70
N ASN A 239 36.41 5.07 -12.61
CA ASN A 239 36.99 5.74 -13.78
C ASN A 239 37.55 4.73 -14.78
N SER A 240 38.30 3.73 -14.30
CA SER A 240 38.89 2.69 -15.14
C SER A 240 37.82 1.86 -15.86
N PHE A 241 36.72 1.51 -15.18
CA PHE A 241 35.60 0.83 -15.82
C PHE A 241 34.84 1.73 -16.80
N HIS A 242 34.67 3.03 -16.53
CA HIS A 242 34.07 3.96 -17.49
C HIS A 242 34.89 4.06 -18.77
N LEU A 243 36.22 4.23 -18.67
CA LEU A 243 37.11 4.24 -19.83
C LEU A 243 37.01 2.92 -20.62
N THR A 244 36.88 1.79 -19.92
CA THR A 244 36.64 0.50 -20.58
C THR A 244 35.35 0.53 -21.41
N THR A 245 34.25 1.04 -20.86
CA THR A 245 32.94 1.10 -21.55
C THR A 245 32.89 2.14 -22.67
N GLU A 246 33.68 3.22 -22.58
CA GLU A 246 33.83 4.21 -23.64
C GLU A 246 34.64 3.66 -24.82
N ILE A 247 35.66 2.83 -24.55
CA ILE A 247 36.50 2.21 -25.58
C ILE A 247 35.82 0.99 -26.20
N ASN A 248 35.25 0.11 -25.39
CA ASN A 248 34.54 -1.10 -25.81
C ASN A 248 33.13 -1.15 -25.21
N PRO A 249 32.14 -0.53 -25.87
CA PRO A 249 30.76 -0.51 -25.40
C PRO A 249 30.10 -1.89 -25.31
N ASN A 250 30.66 -2.90 -25.98
CA ASN A 250 30.12 -4.26 -26.03
C ASN A 250 30.76 -5.20 -24.99
N PHE A 251 31.42 -4.66 -23.96
CA PHE A 251 32.06 -5.45 -22.91
C PHE A 251 31.23 -5.45 -21.60
N PRO A 252 30.44 -6.51 -21.33
CA PRO A 252 29.44 -6.50 -20.27
C PRO A 252 29.99 -6.54 -18.84
N TRP A 253 31.15 -7.15 -18.61
CA TRP A 253 31.71 -7.30 -17.27
C TRP A 253 32.03 -5.95 -16.60
N SER A 254 32.44 -4.93 -17.36
CA SER A 254 32.68 -3.59 -16.80
C SER A 254 31.39 -2.91 -16.36
N TYR A 255 30.28 -3.09 -17.09
CA TYR A 255 28.97 -2.60 -16.65
C TYR A 255 28.50 -3.32 -15.38
N ASN A 256 28.69 -4.65 -15.28
CA ASN A 256 28.39 -5.38 -14.04
C ASN A 256 29.20 -4.85 -12.86
N ASN A 257 30.52 -4.65 -13.03
CA ASN A 257 31.38 -4.17 -11.95
C ASN A 257 31.03 -2.74 -11.53
N LEU A 258 30.68 -1.85 -12.48
CA LEU A 258 30.15 -0.53 -12.19
C LEU A 258 28.84 -0.63 -11.37
N GLY A 259 27.92 -1.49 -11.79
CA GLY A 259 26.68 -1.76 -11.05
C GLY A 259 26.95 -2.24 -9.62
N ASP A 260 27.89 -3.17 -9.44
CA ASP A 260 28.27 -3.73 -8.14
C ASP A 260 28.85 -2.65 -7.21
N ILE A 261 29.75 -1.81 -7.72
CA ILE A 261 30.37 -0.71 -6.96
C ILE A 261 29.31 0.31 -6.56
N LEU A 262 28.47 0.74 -7.50
CA LEU A 262 27.46 1.78 -7.25
C LEU A 262 26.36 1.27 -6.30
N GLN A 263 25.99 -0.01 -6.39
CA GLN A 263 25.09 -0.63 -5.43
C GLN A 263 25.67 -0.62 -4.01
N LYS A 264 26.96 -0.96 -3.85
CA LYS A 264 27.64 -0.89 -2.54
C LYS A 264 27.72 0.54 -1.98
N LYS A 265 27.79 1.56 -2.84
CA LYS A 265 27.71 2.98 -2.44
C LYS A 265 26.30 3.45 -2.07
N GLY A 266 25.25 2.66 -2.37
CA GLY A 266 23.85 3.05 -2.18
C GLY A 266 23.26 3.86 -3.34
N GLU A 267 23.98 4.03 -4.46
CA GLU A 267 23.53 4.76 -5.64
C GLU A 267 22.65 3.87 -6.55
N LEU A 268 21.52 3.40 -6.00
CA LEU A 268 20.68 2.35 -6.60
C LEU A 268 20.17 2.69 -8.01
N ASN A 269 19.78 3.95 -8.26
CA ASN A 269 19.27 4.39 -9.57
C ASN A 269 20.34 4.34 -10.66
N VAL A 270 21.61 4.57 -10.30
CA VAL A 270 22.72 4.54 -11.24
C VAL A 270 23.15 3.09 -11.49
N ALA A 271 23.21 2.28 -10.42
CA ALA A 271 23.47 0.85 -10.51
C ALA A 271 22.46 0.13 -11.42
N GLU A 272 21.17 0.46 -11.32
CA GLU A 272 20.10 -0.06 -12.19
C GLU A 272 20.42 0.14 -13.68
N LYS A 273 20.84 1.36 -14.07
CA LYS A 273 21.20 1.68 -15.46
C LYS A 273 22.35 0.83 -15.98
N TYR A 274 23.37 0.61 -15.15
CA TYR A 274 24.52 -0.20 -15.56
C TYR A 274 24.19 -1.70 -15.65
N TYR A 275 23.38 -2.25 -14.75
CA TYR A 275 22.89 -3.62 -14.91
C TYR A 275 22.01 -3.80 -16.15
N GLN A 276 21.15 -2.83 -16.46
CA GLN A 276 20.37 -2.84 -17.71
C GLN A 276 21.28 -2.83 -18.94
N LYS A 277 22.31 -1.97 -18.96
CA LYS A 277 23.31 -1.95 -20.03
C LYS A 277 24.06 -3.29 -20.17
N ALA A 278 24.40 -3.93 -19.05
CA ALA A 278 25.02 -5.26 -19.09
C ALA A 278 24.10 -6.30 -19.77
N ILE A 279 22.80 -6.25 -19.48
CA ILE A 279 21.79 -7.13 -20.12
C ILE A 279 21.62 -6.81 -21.61
N GLU A 280 21.55 -5.53 -21.99
CA GLU A 280 21.42 -5.08 -23.39
C GLU A 280 22.56 -5.60 -24.29
N VAL A 281 23.76 -5.70 -23.72
CA VAL A 281 24.97 -6.22 -24.39
C VAL A 281 24.99 -7.76 -24.40
N LYS A 282 23.85 -8.42 -24.12
CA LYS A 282 23.65 -9.87 -24.12
C LYS A 282 24.59 -10.60 -23.17
N TYR A 283 24.77 -10.06 -21.97
CA TYR A 283 25.43 -10.80 -20.90
C TYR A 283 24.48 -11.84 -20.30
N ASP A 284 24.61 -13.07 -20.78
CA ASP A 284 23.82 -14.20 -20.30
C ASP A 284 24.32 -14.69 -18.93
N ALA A 285 24.13 -13.87 -17.90
CA ALA A 285 24.34 -14.29 -16.52
C ALA A 285 23.11 -13.95 -15.67
N TRP A 286 22.42 -14.99 -15.23
CA TRP A 286 21.28 -14.91 -14.30
C TRP A 286 21.56 -14.09 -13.04
N ASN A 287 22.83 -14.02 -12.64
CA ASN A 287 23.29 -13.19 -11.53
C ASN A 287 22.95 -11.71 -11.72
N ILE A 288 23.07 -11.15 -12.94
CA ILE A 288 22.72 -9.74 -13.18
C ILE A 288 21.22 -9.53 -13.06
N TYR A 289 20.42 -10.42 -13.64
CA TYR A 289 18.96 -10.37 -13.50
C TYR A 289 18.56 -10.42 -12.02
N TYR A 290 19.16 -11.32 -11.23
CA TYR A 290 18.93 -11.41 -9.79
C TYR A 290 19.29 -10.12 -9.04
N LYS A 291 20.47 -9.55 -9.31
CA LYS A 291 20.93 -8.28 -8.71
C LYS A 291 20.00 -7.12 -9.08
N LEU A 292 19.60 -7.02 -10.35
CA LEU A 292 18.69 -5.98 -10.82
C LEU A 292 17.30 -6.13 -10.19
N THR A 293 16.75 -7.35 -10.10
CA THR A 293 15.50 -7.62 -9.40
C THR A 293 15.57 -7.14 -7.94
N ASN A 294 16.64 -7.44 -7.22
CA ASN A 294 16.80 -6.98 -5.83
C ASN A 294 16.83 -5.44 -5.70
N ILE A 295 17.48 -4.73 -6.63
CA ILE A 295 17.49 -3.26 -6.65
C ILE A 295 16.09 -2.72 -6.90
N LEU A 296 15.36 -3.28 -7.87
CA LEU A 296 13.99 -2.86 -8.17
C LEU A 296 13.06 -3.08 -6.98
N GLU A 297 13.23 -4.17 -6.25
CA GLU A 297 12.51 -4.45 -4.99
C GLU A 297 12.82 -3.42 -3.90
N GLN A 298 14.10 -3.06 -3.71
CA GLN A 298 14.54 -2.05 -2.73
C GLN A 298 13.98 -0.66 -3.05
N GLN A 299 13.84 -0.34 -4.33
CA GLN A 299 13.24 0.91 -4.79
C GLN A 299 11.69 0.90 -4.76
N GLY A 300 11.05 -0.23 -4.43
CA GLY A 300 9.59 -0.39 -4.47
C GLY A 300 8.99 -0.52 -5.87
N LYS A 301 9.81 -0.67 -6.92
CA LYS A 301 9.38 -0.86 -8.31
C LYS A 301 8.98 -2.32 -8.58
N LEU A 302 7.94 -2.80 -7.88
CA LEU A 302 7.56 -4.22 -7.89
C LEU A 302 7.10 -4.73 -9.26
N LYS A 303 6.38 -3.91 -10.05
CA LYS A 303 5.86 -4.31 -11.37
C LYS A 303 6.98 -4.58 -12.38
N THR A 304 8.04 -3.78 -12.38
CA THR A 304 9.20 -4.01 -13.26
C THR A 304 10.02 -5.21 -12.80
N ALA A 305 10.17 -5.42 -11.48
CA ALA A 305 10.80 -6.62 -10.94
C ALA A 305 10.06 -7.90 -11.38
N ILE A 306 8.72 -7.88 -11.36
CA ILE A 306 7.87 -8.99 -11.85
C ILE A 306 8.12 -9.27 -13.33
N ASN A 307 8.10 -8.25 -14.20
CA ASN A 307 8.33 -8.44 -15.64
C ASN A 307 9.73 -9.02 -15.90
N LEU A 308 10.74 -8.54 -15.18
CA LEU A 308 12.10 -9.05 -15.27
C LEU A 308 12.19 -10.55 -14.88
N CYS A 309 11.57 -10.95 -13.77
CA CYS A 309 11.50 -12.36 -13.38
C CYS A 309 10.74 -13.21 -14.42
N GLN A 310 9.65 -12.70 -15.00
CA GLN A 310 8.90 -13.42 -16.05
C GLN A 310 9.74 -13.65 -17.32
N GLN A 311 10.58 -12.67 -17.70
CA GLN A 311 11.52 -12.84 -18.81
C GLN A 311 12.52 -13.97 -18.51
N VAL A 312 13.08 -14.00 -17.30
CA VAL A 312 14.00 -15.05 -16.88
C VAL A 312 13.33 -16.43 -16.91
N VAL A 313 12.11 -16.54 -16.38
CA VAL A 313 11.32 -17.79 -16.38
C VAL A 313 11.07 -18.30 -17.80
N LYS A 314 10.78 -17.41 -18.76
CA LYS A 314 10.57 -17.81 -20.17
C LYS A 314 11.81 -18.43 -20.80
N ILE A 315 13.00 -17.96 -20.41
CA ILE A 315 14.26 -18.43 -20.98
C ILE A 315 14.74 -19.69 -20.24
N ASN A 316 14.63 -19.72 -18.91
CA ASN A 316 15.00 -20.88 -18.09
C ASN A 316 13.92 -21.22 -17.05
N PRO A 317 12.98 -22.12 -17.40
CA PRO A 317 11.87 -22.50 -16.52
C PRO A 317 12.24 -23.35 -15.30
N ASN A 318 13.47 -23.86 -15.21
CA ASN A 318 13.89 -24.72 -14.09
C ASN A 318 14.69 -23.95 -13.02
N LEU A 319 14.89 -22.64 -13.22
CA LEU A 319 15.60 -21.79 -12.27
C LEU A 319 14.65 -21.38 -11.12
N THR A 320 15.06 -21.57 -9.87
CA THR A 320 14.16 -21.42 -8.70
C THR A 320 14.05 -19.99 -8.18
N TRP A 321 15.16 -19.25 -8.12
CA TRP A 321 15.16 -17.87 -7.62
C TRP A 321 14.14 -16.93 -8.33
N PRO A 322 13.88 -17.01 -9.65
CA PRO A 322 12.91 -16.14 -10.34
C PRO A 322 11.50 -16.40 -9.85
N TYR A 323 11.08 -17.66 -9.68
CA TYR A 323 9.76 -17.98 -9.15
C TYR A 323 9.60 -17.52 -7.70
N SER A 324 10.65 -17.63 -6.89
CA SER A 324 10.63 -17.15 -5.51
C SER A 324 10.42 -15.64 -5.43
N LYS A 325 11.17 -14.88 -6.23
CA LYS A 325 11.06 -13.42 -6.33
C LYS A 325 9.74 -12.99 -6.95
N LEU A 326 9.30 -13.67 -7.99
CA LEU A 326 8.02 -13.44 -8.67
C LEU A 326 6.85 -13.66 -7.69
N GLY A 327 6.82 -14.80 -7.00
CA GLY A 327 5.78 -15.13 -6.01
C GLY A 327 5.70 -14.11 -4.87
N TYR A 328 6.86 -13.69 -4.33
CA TYR A 328 6.91 -12.66 -3.28
C TYR A 328 6.39 -11.28 -3.76
N ASN A 329 6.83 -10.84 -4.95
CA ASN A 329 6.42 -9.53 -5.48
C ASN A 329 4.94 -9.51 -5.88
N LEU A 330 4.42 -10.60 -6.44
CA LEU A 330 2.99 -10.76 -6.75
C LEU A 330 2.13 -10.72 -5.49
N GLN A 331 2.57 -11.38 -4.42
CA GLN A 331 1.88 -11.34 -3.12
C GLN A 331 1.82 -9.91 -2.55
N LYS A 332 2.90 -9.13 -2.65
CA LYS A 332 2.91 -7.72 -2.23
C LYS A 332 1.92 -6.85 -3.02
N LEU A 333 1.68 -7.18 -4.29
CA LEU A 333 0.67 -6.50 -5.13
C LEU A 333 -0.74 -7.10 -4.99
N SER A 334 -0.97 -8.01 -4.03
CA SER A 334 -2.24 -8.74 -3.85
C SER A 334 -2.69 -9.52 -5.10
N GLN A 335 -1.75 -9.96 -5.94
CA GLN A 335 -2.00 -10.83 -7.09
C GLN A 335 -1.83 -12.30 -6.68
N ASP A 336 -2.66 -12.74 -5.74
CA ASP A 336 -2.48 -14.00 -4.99
C ASP A 336 -2.56 -15.25 -5.88
N THR A 337 -3.42 -15.27 -6.91
CA THR A 337 -3.56 -16.42 -7.84
C THR A 337 -2.31 -16.71 -8.66
N GLN A 338 -1.62 -15.66 -9.11
CA GLN A 338 -0.36 -15.80 -9.85
C GLN A 338 0.79 -16.20 -8.93
N ALA A 339 0.80 -15.69 -7.69
CA ALA A 339 1.78 -16.08 -6.68
C ALA A 339 1.67 -17.58 -6.34
N ILE A 340 0.44 -18.10 -6.20
CA ILE A 340 0.17 -19.53 -5.99
C ILE A 340 0.81 -20.38 -7.10
N SER A 341 0.61 -20.01 -8.36
CA SER A 341 1.20 -20.71 -9.50
C SER A 341 2.74 -20.79 -9.40
N CYS A 342 3.38 -19.70 -8.96
CA CYS A 342 4.83 -19.68 -8.75
C CYS A 342 5.28 -20.64 -7.64
N TYR A 343 4.58 -20.68 -6.51
CA TYR A 343 4.94 -21.57 -5.40
C TYR A 343 4.65 -23.04 -5.70
N ARG A 344 3.59 -23.37 -6.46
CA ARG A 344 3.38 -24.72 -6.98
C ARG A 344 4.55 -25.16 -7.86
N LYS A 345 4.99 -24.28 -8.76
CA LYS A 345 6.14 -24.56 -9.62
C LYS A 345 7.44 -24.78 -8.83
N LEU A 346 7.64 -24.01 -7.75
CA LEU A 346 8.77 -24.22 -6.84
C LEU A 346 8.72 -25.58 -6.13
N ILE A 347 7.54 -26.03 -5.70
CA ILE A 347 7.36 -27.35 -5.10
C ILE A 347 7.62 -28.47 -6.11
N GLU A 348 7.22 -28.29 -7.38
CA GLU A 348 7.56 -29.24 -8.45
C GLU A 348 9.08 -29.37 -8.68
N ILE A 349 9.82 -28.26 -8.57
CA ILE A 349 11.29 -28.24 -8.78
C ILE A 349 12.03 -28.74 -7.52
N GLU A 350 11.61 -28.32 -6.33
CA GLU A 350 12.24 -28.60 -5.04
C GLU A 350 11.22 -29.20 -4.05
N PRO A 351 10.79 -30.47 -4.21
CA PRO A 351 9.69 -31.04 -3.41
C PRO A 351 10.02 -31.27 -1.93
N LYS A 352 11.31 -31.25 -1.55
CA LYS A 352 11.75 -31.39 -0.15
C LYS A 352 11.92 -30.04 0.57
N GLU A 353 11.73 -28.93 -0.15
CA GLU A 353 11.97 -27.60 0.39
C GLU A 353 10.71 -27.03 1.06
N ILE A 354 10.69 -27.11 2.39
CA ILE A 354 9.51 -26.84 3.21
C ILE A 354 9.04 -25.39 3.17
N LYS A 355 9.94 -24.44 2.91
CA LYS A 355 9.59 -23.01 2.88
C LYS A 355 8.54 -22.71 1.80
N TRP A 356 8.48 -23.48 0.72
CA TRP A 356 7.51 -23.31 -0.36
C TRP A 356 6.10 -23.76 0.06
N TYR A 357 5.98 -24.86 0.78
CA TYR A 357 4.70 -25.31 1.35
C TYR A 357 4.14 -24.30 2.33
N SER A 358 4.99 -23.75 3.21
CA SER A 358 4.56 -22.69 4.14
C SER A 358 4.03 -21.46 3.38
N LYS A 359 4.72 -21.02 2.32
CA LYS A 359 4.30 -19.84 1.53
C LYS A 359 3.02 -20.10 0.74
N LEU A 360 2.91 -21.27 0.12
CA LEU A 360 1.71 -21.67 -0.61
C LEU A 360 0.50 -21.76 0.33
N GLY A 361 0.65 -22.46 1.46
CA GLY A 361 -0.42 -22.63 2.45
C GLY A 361 -0.90 -21.30 3.06
N GLU A 362 0.01 -20.35 3.33
CA GLU A 362 -0.35 -19.00 3.78
C GLU A 362 -1.25 -18.26 2.79
N ILE A 363 -0.93 -18.33 1.49
CA ILE A 363 -1.67 -17.61 0.45
C ILE A 363 -3.02 -18.30 0.18
N LEU A 364 -3.04 -19.62 0.09
CA LEU A 364 -4.29 -20.39 -0.08
C LEU A 364 -5.28 -20.11 1.06
N ALA A 365 -4.80 -20.08 2.30
CA ALA A 365 -5.63 -19.71 3.44
C ALA A 365 -6.16 -18.27 3.37
N LYS A 366 -5.36 -17.32 2.85
CA LYS A 366 -5.78 -15.92 2.66
C LYS A 366 -6.91 -15.80 1.64
N ILE A 367 -6.86 -16.56 0.55
CA ILE A 367 -7.90 -16.54 -0.50
C ILE A 367 -9.06 -17.51 -0.22
N GLN A 368 -9.06 -18.18 0.93
CA GLN A 368 -10.10 -19.11 1.37
C GLN A 368 -10.21 -20.40 0.54
N GLU A 369 -9.13 -20.79 -0.15
CA GLU A 369 -9.03 -22.09 -0.84
C GLU A 369 -8.64 -23.18 0.17
N TRP A 370 -9.61 -23.54 1.02
CA TRP A 370 -9.35 -24.32 2.24
C TRP A 370 -8.84 -25.72 1.97
N ASP A 371 -9.39 -26.43 0.98
CA ASP A 371 -9.03 -27.82 0.67
C ASP A 371 -7.56 -27.98 0.25
N GLU A 372 -7.11 -27.11 -0.63
CA GLU A 372 -5.72 -27.12 -1.07
C GLU A 372 -4.78 -26.63 0.04
N ALA A 373 -5.20 -25.65 0.84
CA ALA A 373 -4.42 -25.20 1.99
C ALA A 373 -4.21 -26.34 3.01
N ILE A 374 -5.26 -27.10 3.32
CA ILE A 374 -5.20 -28.28 4.19
C ILE A 374 -4.21 -29.31 3.63
N THR A 375 -4.34 -29.63 2.35
CA THR A 375 -3.45 -30.60 1.67
C THR A 375 -1.99 -30.13 1.73
N THR A 376 -1.74 -28.85 1.45
CA THR A 376 -0.40 -28.25 1.48
C THR A 376 0.23 -28.32 2.87
N TYR A 377 -0.51 -27.98 3.92
CA TYR A 377 0.01 -28.06 5.29
C TYR A 377 0.17 -29.51 5.79
N ARG A 378 -0.66 -30.45 5.34
CA ARG A 378 -0.44 -31.89 5.61
C ARG A 378 0.88 -32.37 4.99
N SER A 379 1.16 -32.01 3.73
CA SER A 379 2.45 -32.30 3.11
C SER A 379 3.62 -31.62 3.83
N ALA A 380 3.45 -30.39 4.32
CA ALA A 380 4.47 -29.75 5.15
C ALA A 380 4.74 -30.51 6.46
N ILE A 381 3.69 -31.02 7.11
CA ILE A 381 3.78 -31.83 8.33
C ILE A 381 4.44 -33.19 8.06
N GLU A 382 4.21 -33.80 6.89
CA GLU A 382 4.91 -35.04 6.50
C GLU A 382 6.43 -34.83 6.38
N LEU A 383 6.87 -33.65 5.94
CA LEU A 383 8.29 -33.29 5.84
C LEU A 383 8.91 -32.91 7.19
N GLU A 384 8.17 -32.21 8.05
CA GLU A 384 8.62 -31.79 9.39
C GLU A 384 7.53 -32.01 10.45
N PRO A 385 7.40 -33.23 11.00
CA PRO A 385 6.31 -33.59 11.92
C PRO A 385 6.31 -32.80 13.23
N ASP A 386 7.49 -32.43 13.71
CA ASP A 386 7.71 -31.76 15.01
C ASP A 386 7.60 -30.22 14.92
N ASN A 387 7.03 -29.68 13.85
CA ASN A 387 6.83 -28.24 13.70
C ASN A 387 5.44 -27.80 14.20
N ASN A 388 5.37 -27.33 15.45
CA ASN A 388 4.13 -26.85 16.07
C ASN A 388 3.41 -25.76 15.26
N LEU A 389 4.13 -24.95 14.46
CA LEU A 389 3.52 -23.88 13.67
C LEU A 389 2.67 -24.45 12.54
N PHE A 390 3.07 -25.55 11.88
CA PHE A 390 2.27 -26.16 10.82
C PHE A 390 1.01 -26.81 11.36
N HIS A 391 1.11 -27.54 12.48
CA HIS A 391 -0.08 -28.08 13.17
C HIS A 391 -1.04 -26.95 13.60
N ARG A 392 -0.52 -25.84 14.12
CA ARG A 392 -1.33 -24.66 14.44
C ARG A 392 -2.00 -24.06 13.20
N LYS A 393 -1.26 -23.88 12.10
CA LYS A 393 -1.79 -23.33 10.85
C LYS A 393 -2.86 -24.24 10.24
N LEU A 394 -2.65 -25.55 10.28
CA LEU A 394 -3.64 -26.54 9.87
C LEU A 394 -4.91 -26.43 10.75
N GLY A 395 -4.75 -26.33 12.08
CA GLY A 395 -5.87 -26.08 13.00
C GLY A 395 -6.63 -24.78 12.71
N ASP A 396 -5.92 -23.67 12.44
CA ASP A 396 -6.51 -22.37 12.08
C ASP A 396 -7.38 -22.49 10.81
N ILE A 397 -6.92 -23.25 9.81
CA ILE A 397 -7.61 -23.45 8.53
C ILE A 397 -8.81 -24.38 8.68
N LEU A 398 -8.64 -25.51 9.37
CA LEU A 398 -9.72 -26.47 9.65
C LEU A 398 -10.86 -25.79 10.43
N GLN A 399 -10.53 -24.95 11.40
CA GLN A 399 -11.50 -24.15 12.15
C GLN A 399 -12.29 -23.19 11.24
N GLN A 400 -11.63 -22.55 10.27
CA GLN A 400 -12.29 -21.63 9.33
C GLN A 400 -13.18 -22.36 8.32
N LYS A 401 -12.77 -23.57 7.90
CA LYS A 401 -13.58 -24.45 7.06
C LYS A 401 -14.79 -25.05 7.80
N GLY A 402 -14.73 -25.14 9.13
CA GLY A 402 -15.78 -25.73 9.98
C GLY A 402 -15.52 -27.19 10.39
N LEU A 403 -14.34 -27.74 10.09
CA LEU A 403 -13.93 -29.09 10.51
C LEU A 403 -13.36 -29.04 11.94
N LEU A 404 -14.25 -28.85 12.92
CA LEU A 404 -13.87 -28.46 14.28
C LEU A 404 -13.10 -29.57 15.04
N ASP A 405 -13.46 -30.84 14.91
CA ASP A 405 -12.78 -31.93 15.62
C ASP A 405 -11.36 -32.20 15.08
N GLU A 406 -11.17 -32.11 13.76
CA GLU A 406 -9.83 -32.18 13.15
C GLU A 406 -8.97 -30.97 13.57
N ALA A 407 -9.59 -29.80 13.70
CA ALA A 407 -8.90 -28.60 14.20
C ALA A 407 -8.43 -28.80 15.64
N ILE A 408 -9.28 -29.34 16.53
CA ILE A 408 -8.92 -29.66 17.93
C ILE A 408 -7.73 -30.62 17.95
N THR A 409 -7.78 -31.70 17.16
CA THR A 409 -6.69 -32.69 17.06
C THR A 409 -5.37 -32.03 16.63
N SER A 410 -5.43 -31.15 15.63
CA SER A 410 -4.25 -30.42 15.14
C SER A 410 -3.68 -29.47 16.20
N TYR A 411 -4.54 -28.75 16.94
CA TYR A 411 -4.08 -27.91 18.05
C TYR A 411 -3.50 -28.73 19.21
N GLN A 412 -4.08 -29.87 19.54
CA GLN A 412 -3.54 -30.77 20.57
C GLN A 412 -2.14 -31.26 20.19
N LYS A 413 -1.92 -31.65 18.94
CA LYS A 413 -0.58 -31.99 18.42
C LYS A 413 0.40 -30.81 18.52
N ALA A 414 -0.04 -29.61 18.18
CA ALA A 414 0.78 -28.42 18.35
C ALA A 414 1.15 -28.18 19.84
N ILE A 415 0.23 -28.43 20.77
CA ILE A 415 0.44 -28.29 22.23
C ILE A 415 1.40 -29.36 22.74
N GLU A 416 1.29 -30.61 22.27
CA GLU A 416 2.20 -31.70 22.61
C GLU A 416 3.65 -31.35 22.22
N ILE A 417 3.84 -30.79 21.02
CA ILE A 417 5.17 -30.37 20.51
C ILE A 417 5.70 -29.15 21.28
N ASN A 418 4.86 -28.15 21.57
CA ASN A 418 5.27 -26.93 22.27
C ASN A 418 4.28 -26.56 23.41
N PRO A 419 4.44 -27.18 24.60
CA PRO A 419 3.48 -27.02 25.70
C PRO A 419 3.53 -25.63 26.36
N ASN A 420 4.60 -24.85 26.13
CA ASN A 420 4.79 -23.54 26.76
C ASN A 420 4.18 -22.39 25.94
N PHE A 421 3.64 -22.66 24.75
CA PHE A 421 3.04 -21.62 23.92
C PHE A 421 1.56 -21.39 24.28
N SER A 422 1.30 -20.39 25.12
CA SER A 422 -0.03 -20.10 25.68
C SER A 422 -1.15 -19.93 24.65
N TRP A 423 -0.83 -19.39 23.47
CA TRP A 423 -1.81 -19.13 22.41
C TRP A 423 -2.37 -20.41 21.77
N LEU A 424 -1.66 -21.55 21.84
CA LEU A 424 -2.20 -22.82 21.35
C LEU A 424 -3.36 -23.31 22.22
N ASN A 425 -3.18 -23.25 23.54
CA ASN A 425 -4.22 -23.57 24.52
C ASN A 425 -5.44 -22.64 24.35
N TYR A 426 -5.19 -21.35 24.13
CA TYR A 426 -6.26 -20.40 23.80
C TYR A 426 -6.98 -20.78 22.50
N SER A 427 -6.26 -21.00 21.40
CA SER A 427 -6.88 -21.37 20.11
C SER A 427 -7.68 -22.66 20.23
N CYS A 428 -7.14 -23.70 20.86
CA CYS A 428 -7.85 -24.95 21.15
C CYS A 428 -9.13 -24.70 21.95
N GLY A 429 -9.04 -23.92 23.03
CA GLY A 429 -10.19 -23.52 23.85
C GLY A 429 -11.30 -22.84 23.03
N THR A 430 -10.94 -21.98 22.07
CA THR A 430 -11.95 -21.32 21.22
C THR A 430 -12.66 -22.27 20.26
N VAL A 431 -12.02 -23.35 19.82
CA VAL A 431 -12.68 -24.40 19.01
C VAL A 431 -13.55 -25.29 19.88
N LEU A 432 -13.09 -25.63 21.09
CA LEU A 432 -13.86 -26.38 22.07
C LEU A 432 -15.14 -25.65 22.50
N GLU A 433 -15.08 -24.33 22.65
CA GLU A 433 -16.24 -23.46 22.87
C GLU A 433 -17.26 -23.56 21.73
N LYS A 434 -16.82 -23.54 20.46
CA LYS A 434 -17.72 -23.70 19.30
C LYS A 434 -18.40 -25.07 19.25
N THR A 435 -17.72 -26.11 19.71
CA THR A 435 -18.27 -27.47 19.82
C THR A 435 -19.04 -27.70 21.12
N LYS A 436 -19.21 -26.66 21.96
CA LYS A 436 -19.88 -26.70 23.28
C LYS A 436 -19.23 -27.69 24.27
N ARG A 437 -17.96 -28.05 24.05
CA ARG A 437 -17.14 -28.88 24.95
C ARG A 437 -16.58 -28.01 26.08
N TRP A 438 -17.48 -27.49 26.92
CA TRP A 438 -17.19 -26.45 27.91
C TRP A 438 -16.12 -26.85 28.93
N ASP A 439 -16.16 -28.08 29.42
CA ASP A 439 -15.17 -28.61 30.38
C ASP A 439 -13.75 -28.54 29.85
N GLU A 440 -13.54 -29.04 28.63
CA GLU A 440 -12.22 -29.03 27.98
C GLU A 440 -11.78 -27.61 27.62
N ALA A 441 -12.72 -26.76 27.20
CA ALA A 441 -12.42 -25.35 26.95
C ALA A 441 -11.94 -24.63 28.22
N ILE A 442 -12.58 -24.88 29.37
CA ILE A 442 -12.19 -24.32 30.67
C ILE A 442 -10.77 -24.78 31.04
N ILE A 443 -10.45 -26.07 30.88
CA ILE A 443 -9.11 -26.60 31.14
C ILE A 443 -8.07 -25.92 30.24
N ALA A 444 -8.34 -25.81 28.93
CA ALA A 444 -7.45 -25.17 27.98
C ALA A 444 -7.22 -23.69 28.32
N TYR A 445 -8.27 -22.94 28.66
CA TYR A 445 -8.13 -21.53 29.06
C TYR A 445 -7.38 -21.36 30.38
N ARG A 446 -7.61 -22.22 31.38
CA ARG A 446 -6.82 -22.22 32.63
C ARG A 446 -5.34 -22.47 32.34
N ARG A 447 -5.01 -23.44 31.48
CA ARG A 447 -3.63 -23.69 31.07
C ARG A 447 -2.99 -22.50 30.35
N ALA A 448 -3.75 -21.80 29.49
CA ALA A 448 -3.28 -20.57 28.86
C ALA A 448 -2.98 -19.46 29.89
N ILE A 449 -3.80 -19.35 30.95
CA ILE A 449 -3.61 -18.40 32.05
C ILE A 449 -2.40 -18.77 32.92
N GLU A 450 -2.19 -20.06 33.22
CA GLU A 450 -1.00 -20.52 33.95
C GLU A 450 0.30 -20.10 33.25
N LEU A 451 0.34 -20.24 31.92
CA LEU A 451 1.50 -19.85 31.10
C LEU A 451 1.64 -18.32 30.98
N LYS A 452 0.53 -17.57 30.99
CA LYS A 452 0.52 -16.12 30.87
C LYS A 452 -0.62 -15.47 31.65
N ALA A 453 -0.38 -15.27 32.95
CA ALA A 453 -1.41 -14.80 33.89
C ALA A 453 -1.93 -13.39 33.59
N ASN A 454 -1.10 -12.50 33.07
CA ASN A 454 -1.46 -11.10 32.79
C ASN A 454 -2.07 -10.89 31.39
N ASN A 455 -2.83 -11.86 30.88
CA ASN A 455 -3.55 -11.72 29.61
C ASN A 455 -5.07 -11.64 29.84
N HIS A 456 -5.60 -10.42 29.77
CA HIS A 456 -7.02 -10.15 29.97
C HIS A 456 -7.96 -10.92 29.03
N LEU A 457 -7.52 -11.26 27.81
CA LEU A 457 -8.35 -12.02 26.86
C LEU A 457 -8.58 -13.46 27.33
N PHE A 458 -7.60 -14.07 27.99
CA PHE A 458 -7.69 -15.44 28.48
C PHE A 458 -8.68 -15.52 29.65
N HIS A 459 -8.58 -14.59 30.61
CA HIS A 459 -9.53 -14.46 31.72
C HIS A 459 -10.96 -14.24 31.24
N ARG A 460 -11.16 -13.36 30.24
CA ARG A 460 -12.49 -13.18 29.64
C ARG A 460 -13.01 -14.47 29.03
N LYS A 461 -12.21 -15.17 28.21
CA LYS A 461 -12.65 -16.40 27.54
C LYS A 461 -12.93 -17.53 28.51
N LEU A 462 -12.16 -17.62 29.59
CA LEU A 462 -12.47 -18.50 30.72
C LEU A 462 -13.83 -18.13 31.34
N GLY A 463 -14.07 -16.83 31.60
CA GLY A 463 -15.36 -16.34 32.10
C GLY A 463 -16.53 -16.70 31.19
N ASP A 464 -16.38 -16.52 29.88
CA ASP A 464 -17.41 -16.86 28.88
C ASP A 464 -17.76 -18.35 28.93
N ALA A 465 -16.75 -19.24 28.96
CA ALA A 465 -16.97 -20.68 29.03
C ALA A 465 -17.60 -21.13 30.37
N LEU A 466 -17.14 -20.57 31.49
CA LEU A 466 -17.71 -20.82 32.82
C LEU A 466 -19.16 -20.36 32.91
N GLN A 467 -19.47 -19.20 32.34
CA GLN A 467 -20.83 -18.65 32.32
C GLN A 467 -21.78 -19.56 31.52
N GLN A 468 -21.38 -20.03 30.33
CA GLN A 468 -22.18 -20.95 29.54
C GLN A 468 -22.41 -22.30 30.23
N LYS A 469 -21.44 -22.77 31.02
CA LYS A 469 -21.58 -23.96 31.87
C LYS A 469 -22.47 -23.73 33.10
N GLY A 470 -22.77 -22.48 33.45
CA GLY A 470 -23.55 -22.12 34.64
C GLY A 470 -22.73 -21.95 35.93
N LEU A 471 -21.39 -21.98 35.85
CA LEU A 471 -20.47 -21.74 36.98
C LEU A 471 -20.29 -20.22 37.18
N LEU A 472 -21.37 -19.55 37.60
CA LEU A 472 -21.46 -18.09 37.56
C LEU A 472 -20.47 -17.38 38.49
N ASP A 473 -20.18 -17.93 39.67
CA ASP A 473 -19.25 -17.30 40.63
C ASP A 473 -17.80 -17.29 40.13
N GLU A 474 -17.34 -18.40 39.54
CA GLU A 474 -16.02 -18.47 38.91
C GLU A 474 -15.95 -17.58 37.65
N ALA A 475 -17.05 -17.49 36.90
CA ALA A 475 -17.14 -16.61 35.74
C ALA A 475 -16.99 -15.13 36.15
N ILE A 476 -17.70 -14.71 37.21
CA ILE A 476 -17.60 -13.38 37.80
C ILE A 476 -16.16 -13.07 38.22
N ALA A 477 -15.50 -13.97 38.95
CA ALA A 477 -14.10 -13.80 39.35
C ALA A 477 -13.16 -13.63 38.15
N SER A 478 -13.39 -14.42 37.09
CA SER A 478 -12.60 -14.35 35.85
C SER A 478 -12.81 -13.02 35.12
N TYR A 479 -14.05 -12.53 35.03
CA TYR A 479 -14.34 -11.22 34.45
C TYR A 479 -13.76 -10.06 35.27
N GLN A 480 -13.83 -10.13 36.60
CA GLN A 480 -13.19 -9.16 37.48
C GLN A 480 -11.68 -9.13 37.24
N LYS A 481 -11.03 -10.30 37.10
CA LYS A 481 -9.60 -10.35 36.78
C LYS A 481 -9.26 -9.75 35.42
N ALA A 482 -10.12 -9.97 34.41
CA ALA A 482 -9.97 -9.34 33.10
C ALA A 482 -10.08 -7.80 33.18
N ILE A 483 -10.98 -7.29 34.03
CA ILE A 483 -11.17 -5.85 34.29
C ILE A 483 -9.97 -5.26 35.05
N GLU A 484 -9.45 -5.95 36.06
CA GLU A 484 -8.24 -5.52 36.79
C GLU A 484 -7.06 -5.31 35.84
N ILE A 485 -6.86 -6.22 34.88
CA ILE A 485 -5.76 -6.15 33.91
C ILE A 485 -6.05 -5.08 32.83
N ASN A 486 -7.29 -4.94 32.38
CA ASN A 486 -7.69 -3.95 31.38
C ASN A 486 -9.02 -3.26 31.75
N PRO A 487 -8.97 -2.20 32.57
CA PRO A 487 -10.16 -1.55 33.12
C PRO A 487 -10.90 -0.66 32.11
N LYS A 488 -10.38 -0.49 30.89
CA LYS A 488 -10.98 0.37 29.84
C LYS A 488 -11.83 -0.43 28.84
N SER A 489 -12.07 -1.71 29.08
CA SER A 489 -12.86 -2.56 28.18
C SER A 489 -14.34 -2.59 28.56
N CYS A 490 -15.19 -1.88 27.81
CA CYS A 490 -16.65 -1.91 28.01
C CYS A 490 -17.26 -3.31 27.91
N TRP A 491 -16.66 -4.19 27.10
CA TRP A 491 -17.12 -5.57 26.91
C TRP A 491 -17.05 -6.39 28.20
N TYR A 492 -16.04 -6.17 29.05
CA TYR A 492 -15.83 -7.00 30.24
C TYR A 492 -16.84 -6.64 31.33
N TYR A 493 -17.11 -5.34 31.50
CA TYR A 493 -18.21 -4.88 32.34
C TYR A 493 -19.58 -5.34 31.81
N GLY A 494 -19.76 -5.36 30.48
CA GLY A 494 -20.97 -5.86 29.84
C GLY A 494 -21.25 -7.35 30.08
N GLU A 495 -20.21 -8.19 30.09
CA GLU A 495 -20.31 -9.62 30.40
C GLU A 495 -20.38 -9.90 31.90
N LEU A 496 -19.63 -9.17 32.73
CA LEU A 496 -19.78 -9.23 34.18
C LEU A 496 -21.22 -8.90 34.61
N GLY A 497 -21.79 -7.82 34.06
CA GLY A 497 -23.19 -7.47 34.29
C GLY A 497 -24.17 -8.54 33.80
N ASN A 498 -23.84 -9.26 32.73
CA ASN A 498 -24.62 -10.38 32.21
C ASN A 498 -24.61 -11.58 33.18
N ALA A 499 -23.44 -11.93 33.72
CA ALA A 499 -23.31 -12.98 34.71
C ALA A 499 -24.15 -12.66 35.98
N TYR A 500 -24.12 -11.41 36.45
CA TYR A 500 -24.99 -10.98 37.56
C TYR A 500 -26.48 -10.99 37.21
N ILE A 501 -26.87 -10.63 35.98
CA ILE A 501 -28.25 -10.78 35.49
C ILE A 501 -28.70 -12.25 35.56
N GLN A 502 -27.86 -13.20 35.16
CA GLN A 502 -28.18 -14.63 35.23
C GLN A 502 -28.36 -15.12 36.67
N LYS A 503 -27.58 -14.57 37.62
CA LYS A 503 -27.80 -14.75 39.07
C LYS A 503 -29.02 -14.00 39.62
N GLN A 504 -29.73 -13.22 38.79
CA GLN A 504 -30.80 -12.30 39.19
C GLN A 504 -30.37 -11.24 40.22
N ASN A 505 -29.07 -10.96 40.32
CA ASN A 505 -28.53 -9.94 41.21
C ASN A 505 -28.46 -8.58 40.49
N TRP A 506 -29.56 -7.84 40.53
CA TRP A 506 -29.67 -6.53 39.87
C TRP A 506 -28.74 -5.47 40.49
N SER A 507 -28.47 -5.58 41.80
CA SER A 507 -27.70 -4.58 42.55
C SER A 507 -26.26 -4.46 42.08
N GLU A 508 -25.65 -5.60 41.71
CA GLU A 508 -24.30 -5.68 41.14
C GLU A 508 -24.29 -5.57 39.60
N ALA A 509 -25.36 -6.03 38.93
CA ALA A 509 -25.45 -5.94 37.48
C ALA A 509 -25.51 -4.49 36.97
N ILE A 510 -26.33 -3.64 37.59
CA ILE A 510 -26.55 -2.26 37.12
C ILE A 510 -25.25 -1.44 37.11
N PRO A 511 -24.45 -1.36 38.20
CA PRO A 511 -23.18 -0.63 38.19
C PRO A 511 -22.25 -1.08 37.07
N CYS A 512 -22.12 -2.39 36.84
CA CYS A 512 -21.29 -2.93 35.76
C CYS A 512 -21.78 -2.45 34.39
N LEU A 513 -23.07 -2.54 34.12
CA LEU A 513 -23.64 -2.06 32.85
C LEU A 513 -23.49 -0.54 32.68
N ILE A 514 -23.56 0.23 33.77
CA ILE A 514 -23.32 1.68 33.73
C ILE A 514 -21.87 2.00 33.41
N GLU A 515 -20.89 1.30 34.01
CA GLU A 515 -19.48 1.47 33.65
C GLU A 515 -19.21 1.10 32.18
N ALA A 516 -19.86 0.05 31.67
CA ALA A 516 -19.81 -0.27 30.25
C ALA A 516 -20.32 0.87 29.37
N LEU A 517 -21.41 1.56 29.77
CA LEU A 517 -21.93 2.73 29.06
C LEU A 517 -21.03 3.96 29.18
N LYS A 518 -20.40 4.20 30.33
CA LYS A 518 -19.44 5.31 30.51
C LYS A 518 -18.25 5.20 29.57
N ILE A 519 -17.78 3.98 29.32
CA ILE A 519 -16.71 3.70 28.35
C ILE A 519 -17.25 3.76 26.91
N ARG A 520 -18.45 3.21 26.69
CA ARG A 520 -19.08 3.10 25.37
C ARG A 520 -20.59 3.34 25.43
N PRO A 521 -21.08 4.58 25.25
CA PRO A 521 -22.49 4.95 25.36
C PRO A 521 -23.39 4.29 24.31
N ASP A 522 -22.85 3.89 23.15
CA ASP A 522 -23.59 3.23 22.06
C ASP A 522 -23.65 1.69 22.18
N TYR A 523 -23.20 1.11 23.31
CA TYR A 523 -23.08 -0.35 23.44
C TYR A 523 -24.45 -1.06 23.47
N HIS A 524 -24.94 -1.43 22.29
CA HIS A 524 -26.28 -1.97 22.07
C HIS A 524 -26.71 -3.12 22.99
N ASP A 525 -25.82 -4.09 23.24
CA ASP A 525 -26.18 -5.26 24.06
C ASP A 525 -26.40 -4.88 25.52
N VAL A 526 -25.63 -3.91 26.03
CA VAL A 526 -25.87 -3.31 27.35
C VAL A 526 -27.21 -2.57 27.39
N HIS A 527 -27.56 -1.85 26.31
CA HIS A 527 -28.88 -1.22 26.20
C HIS A 527 -30.03 -2.22 26.30
N LYS A 528 -29.92 -3.38 25.64
CA LYS A 528 -30.90 -4.47 25.78
C LYS A 528 -30.97 -5.00 27.21
N LYS A 529 -29.82 -5.24 27.84
CA LYS A 529 -29.72 -5.74 29.22
C LYS A 529 -30.37 -4.75 30.21
N ILE A 530 -30.12 -3.45 30.09
CA ILE A 530 -30.79 -2.40 30.90
C ILE A 530 -32.30 -2.42 30.69
N GLY A 531 -32.77 -2.46 29.44
CA GLY A 531 -34.20 -2.54 29.14
C GLY A 531 -34.87 -3.78 29.73
N TYR A 532 -34.17 -4.92 29.74
CA TYR A 532 -34.61 -6.14 30.39
C TYR A 532 -34.70 -5.99 31.91
N ILE A 533 -33.69 -5.43 32.57
CA ILE A 533 -33.68 -5.17 34.02
C ILE A 533 -34.85 -4.26 34.40
N LEU A 534 -35.03 -3.14 33.70
CA LEU A 534 -36.13 -2.19 33.97
C LEU A 534 -37.51 -2.86 33.86
N LYS A 535 -37.69 -3.74 32.86
CA LYS A 535 -38.92 -4.53 32.72
C LYS A 535 -39.11 -5.50 33.89
N LYS A 536 -38.05 -6.20 34.32
CA LYS A 536 -38.09 -7.16 35.43
C LYS A 536 -38.31 -6.50 36.80
N GLN A 537 -37.83 -5.28 36.99
CA GLN A 537 -38.10 -4.47 38.18
C GLN A 537 -39.50 -3.82 38.17
N GLY A 538 -40.35 -4.09 37.17
CA GLY A 538 -41.68 -3.47 37.06
C GLY A 538 -41.66 -1.98 36.66
N ARG A 539 -40.49 -1.42 36.32
CA ARG A 539 -40.31 0.00 35.97
C ARG A 539 -40.71 0.29 34.52
N GLN A 540 -41.96 0.01 34.16
CA GLN A 540 -42.43 0.08 32.77
C GLN A 540 -42.27 1.46 32.13
N ALA A 541 -42.53 2.54 32.87
CA ALA A 541 -42.37 3.91 32.38
C ALA A 541 -40.90 4.22 32.03
N ALA A 542 -39.97 3.88 32.93
CA ALA A 542 -38.54 4.05 32.70
C ALA A 542 -38.04 3.16 31.55
N GLY A 543 -38.50 1.90 31.48
CA GLY A 543 -38.19 1.00 30.36
C GLY A 543 -38.69 1.53 29.01
N LYS A 544 -39.86 2.19 28.98
CA LYS A 544 -40.40 2.84 27.78
C LYS A 544 -39.54 4.04 27.37
N LEU A 545 -39.16 4.90 28.32
CA LEU A 545 -38.27 6.04 28.08
C LEU A 545 -36.91 5.57 27.56
N TRP A 546 -36.32 4.57 28.18
CA TRP A 546 -35.07 3.95 27.74
C TRP A 546 -35.16 3.45 26.29
N ARG A 547 -36.19 2.66 25.98
CA ARG A 547 -36.36 2.09 24.63
C ARG A 547 -36.63 3.14 23.56
N THR A 548 -37.29 4.25 23.90
CA THR A 548 -37.77 5.23 22.90
C THR A 548 -36.89 6.46 22.77
N GLN A 549 -36.21 6.86 23.84
CA GLN A 549 -35.42 8.09 23.94
C GLN A 549 -33.99 7.84 24.43
N GLU A 550 -33.63 6.59 24.76
CA GLU A 550 -32.32 6.23 25.34
C GLU A 550 -32.00 7.07 26.59
N LYS A 551 -33.06 7.41 27.34
CA LYS A 551 -33.00 8.15 28.61
C LYS A 551 -32.89 7.18 29.77
N LEU A 552 -31.79 7.26 30.51
CA LEU A 552 -31.62 6.51 31.75
C LEU A 552 -32.63 6.99 32.82
N PRO A 553 -33.02 6.11 33.75
CA PRO A 553 -33.86 6.51 34.88
C PRO A 553 -33.22 7.64 35.70
N GLU A 554 -34.02 8.57 36.20
CA GLU A 554 -33.52 9.78 36.89
C GLU A 554 -32.77 9.46 38.19
N ASP A 555 -33.25 8.49 38.97
CA ASP A 555 -32.57 7.93 40.14
C ASP A 555 -31.20 7.32 39.78
N TRP A 556 -31.04 6.77 38.58
CA TRP A 556 -29.75 6.23 38.12
C TRP A 556 -28.81 7.35 37.66
N LEU A 557 -29.34 8.40 37.04
CA LEU A 557 -28.57 9.58 36.67
C LEU A 557 -28.01 10.30 37.91
N GLU A 558 -28.83 10.44 38.94
CA GLU A 558 -28.39 10.96 40.25
C GLU A 558 -27.34 10.03 40.87
N LYS A 559 -27.65 8.75 41.04
CA LYS A 559 -26.79 7.80 41.75
C LYS A 559 -25.44 7.54 41.08
N PHE A 560 -25.42 7.35 39.76
CA PHE A 560 -24.21 6.85 39.06
C PHE A 560 -23.46 7.92 38.27
N PHE A 561 -24.10 9.06 38.01
CA PHE A 561 -23.56 10.15 37.21
C PHE A 561 -23.55 11.50 37.93
N ASN A 562 -24.06 11.56 39.17
CA ASN A 562 -24.17 12.78 39.98
C ASN A 562 -24.87 13.93 39.25
N LEU A 563 -25.83 13.60 38.38
CA LEU A 563 -26.60 14.57 37.60
C LEU A 563 -27.85 14.99 38.39
N THR A 564 -27.67 15.92 39.33
CA THR A 564 -28.73 16.51 40.15
C THR A 564 -29.05 17.95 39.72
N GLY A 565 -30.30 18.41 39.89
CA GLY A 565 -30.68 19.80 39.59
C GLY A 565 -30.87 20.11 38.09
N ASN A 566 -30.52 21.33 37.66
CA ASN A 566 -30.79 21.84 36.31
C ASN A 566 -29.64 21.60 35.31
N TRP A 567 -29.28 20.33 35.09
CA TRP A 567 -28.21 19.91 34.17
C TRP A 567 -28.68 19.70 32.72
N GLN A 568 -29.99 19.63 32.49
CA GLN A 568 -30.60 19.54 31.15
C GLN A 568 -31.65 20.61 30.94
N ILE A 569 -31.76 21.06 29.70
CA ILE A 569 -32.80 21.96 29.20
C ILE A 569 -33.36 21.43 27.88
N THR A 570 -34.47 21.99 27.46
CA THR A 570 -34.98 21.90 26.08
C THR A 570 -34.72 23.21 25.36
N SER A 571 -34.60 23.17 24.03
CA SER A 571 -34.33 24.37 23.24
C SER A 571 -35.47 25.40 23.21
N ASP A 572 -36.65 25.04 23.71
CA ASP A 572 -37.79 25.93 23.93
C ASP A 572 -37.92 26.42 25.38
N SER A 573 -37.01 26.04 26.29
CA SER A 573 -37.07 26.43 27.70
C SER A 573 -36.78 27.93 27.88
N PRO A 574 -37.53 28.65 28.75
CA PRO A 574 -37.25 30.05 29.12
C PRO A 574 -35.86 30.26 29.74
N SER A 575 -35.27 29.20 30.30
CA SER A 575 -33.92 29.23 30.89
C SER A 575 -32.81 28.98 29.86
N SER A 576 -33.15 28.74 28.60
CA SER A 576 -32.19 28.50 27.53
C SER A 576 -31.76 29.82 26.90
N ASN A 577 -30.44 30.04 26.78
CA ASN A 577 -29.90 31.14 25.96
C ASN A 577 -29.96 30.81 24.46
N THR A 578 -30.84 29.89 24.04
CA THR A 578 -30.90 29.36 22.68
C THR A 578 -32.01 30.05 21.88
N THR A 579 -31.85 30.12 20.56
CA THR A 579 -32.89 30.65 19.68
C THR A 579 -33.42 29.53 18.80
N LEU A 580 -34.71 29.21 18.93
CA LEU A 580 -35.39 28.18 18.15
C LEU A 580 -36.25 28.80 17.04
N VAL A 581 -36.13 28.27 15.82
CA VAL A 581 -36.97 28.63 14.68
C VAL A 581 -37.71 27.39 14.19
N ASN A 582 -39.04 27.38 14.33
CA ASN A 582 -39.89 26.32 13.78
C ASN A 582 -39.97 26.43 12.26
N ILE A 583 -39.74 25.31 11.56
CA ILE A 583 -39.79 25.24 10.09
C ILE A 583 -41.00 24.44 9.63
N TYR A 584 -41.24 23.29 10.25
CA TYR A 584 -42.38 22.43 9.96
C TYR A 584 -43.11 22.07 11.23
N SER A 585 -44.42 22.32 11.25
CA SER A 585 -45.32 21.88 12.32
C SER A 585 -45.53 20.37 12.30
N ASN A 586 -45.95 19.84 13.45
CA ASN A 586 -46.35 18.45 13.57
C ASN A 586 -47.53 18.13 12.62
N THR A 587 -47.43 17.09 11.80
CA THR A 587 -48.53 16.66 10.90
C THR A 587 -48.91 15.21 11.12
N SER A 588 -50.20 14.92 11.01
CA SER A 588 -50.73 13.56 11.14
C SER A 588 -50.92 12.93 9.76
N ILE A 589 -50.44 11.71 9.61
CA ILE A 589 -50.32 10.99 8.34
C ILE A 589 -51.06 9.67 8.46
N ASN A 590 -51.99 9.42 7.54
CA ASN A 590 -52.67 8.13 7.44
C ASN A 590 -51.77 7.15 6.68
N LEU A 591 -51.59 5.95 7.22
CA LEU A 591 -50.81 4.88 6.58
C LEU A 591 -51.74 3.98 5.77
N SER A 592 -51.35 3.69 4.53
CA SER A 592 -52.08 2.75 3.68
C SER A 592 -51.91 1.33 4.24
N PRO A 593 -52.96 0.50 4.26
CA PRO A 593 -52.82 -0.89 4.71
C PRO A 593 -51.84 -1.64 3.81
N THR A 594 -51.00 -2.48 4.41
CA THR A 594 -50.16 -3.42 3.67
C THR A 594 -50.84 -4.78 3.56
N GLN A 595 -50.53 -5.51 2.51
CA GLN A 595 -51.09 -6.84 2.24
C GLN A 595 -50.05 -7.94 2.46
N THR A 596 -50.52 -9.13 2.83
CA THR A 596 -49.69 -10.32 2.98
C THR A 596 -50.53 -11.56 2.69
N ILE A 597 -49.87 -12.69 2.50
CA ILE A 597 -50.51 -14.01 2.37
C ILE A 597 -50.75 -14.68 3.72
N ASP A 598 -50.17 -14.14 4.79
CA ASP A 598 -50.38 -14.66 6.15
C ASP A 598 -51.81 -14.32 6.63
N GLU A 599 -52.42 -15.23 7.37
CA GLU A 599 -53.81 -15.07 7.87
C GLU A 599 -53.99 -13.81 8.73
N ASN A 600 -52.95 -13.45 9.49
CA ASN A 600 -52.98 -12.34 10.42
C ASN A 600 -51.90 -11.32 10.10
N VAL A 601 -52.29 -10.05 9.97
CA VAL A 601 -51.34 -8.96 9.80
C VAL A 601 -50.45 -8.82 11.04
N HIS A 602 -49.14 -8.87 10.83
CA HIS A 602 -48.14 -8.74 11.89
C HIS A 602 -48.30 -7.41 12.63
N HIS A 603 -48.12 -7.44 13.96
CA HIS A 603 -48.43 -6.30 14.85
C HIS A 603 -47.71 -4.99 14.46
N CYS A 604 -46.51 -5.06 13.88
CA CYS A 604 -45.76 -3.90 13.38
C CYS A 604 -46.50 -3.09 12.30
N PHE A 605 -47.46 -3.70 11.59
CA PHE A 605 -48.19 -3.08 10.47
C PHE A 605 -49.64 -2.71 10.81
N ARG A 606 -50.05 -2.84 12.09
CA ARG A 606 -51.43 -2.54 12.52
C ARG A 606 -51.71 -1.05 12.74
N VAL A 607 -50.67 -0.22 12.76
CA VAL A 607 -50.78 1.22 13.02
C VAL A 607 -51.35 1.94 11.79
N THR A 608 -52.50 2.58 11.91
CA THR A 608 -53.16 3.25 10.77
C THR A 608 -52.82 4.73 10.64
N LYS A 609 -52.28 5.35 11.70
CA LYS A 609 -51.95 6.78 11.73
C LYS A 609 -50.65 7.03 12.46
N VAL A 610 -49.81 7.92 11.93
CA VAL A 610 -48.54 8.34 12.54
C VAL A 610 -48.37 9.85 12.46
N ASN A 611 -47.64 10.43 13.40
CA ASN A 611 -47.34 11.86 13.40
C ASN A 611 -45.90 12.10 12.95
N SER A 612 -45.68 13.05 12.03
CA SER A 612 -44.36 13.63 11.75
C SER A 612 -44.15 14.76 12.74
N GLY A 613 -43.25 14.61 13.72
CA GLY A 613 -43.08 15.66 14.72
C GLY A 613 -42.50 16.96 14.17
N THR A 614 -42.42 17.97 15.04
CA THR A 614 -42.01 19.33 14.66
C THR A 614 -40.54 19.33 14.24
N ALA A 615 -40.25 19.98 13.10
CA ALA A 615 -38.89 20.21 12.62
C ALA A 615 -38.51 21.68 12.76
N PHE A 616 -37.31 21.93 13.26
CA PHE A 616 -36.86 23.25 13.68
C PHE A 616 -35.33 23.37 13.57
N VAL A 617 -34.84 24.61 13.68
CA VAL A 617 -33.42 24.91 13.76
C VAL A 617 -33.16 25.68 15.05
N THR A 618 -32.20 25.21 15.84
CA THR A 618 -31.79 25.85 17.09
C THR A 618 -30.40 26.48 16.92
N MET A 619 -30.26 27.75 17.27
CA MET A 619 -28.96 28.41 17.43
C MET A 619 -28.57 28.39 18.92
N VAL A 620 -27.39 27.84 19.20
CA VAL A 620 -26.81 27.80 20.55
C VAL A 620 -25.57 28.70 20.57
N PRO A 621 -25.62 29.85 21.26
CA PRO A 621 -24.48 30.76 21.34
C PRO A 621 -23.36 30.14 22.16
N GLU A 622 -22.12 30.23 21.69
CA GLU A 622 -20.94 29.60 22.30
C GLU A 622 -21.17 28.09 22.59
N GLY A 623 -22.02 27.46 21.78
CA GLY A 623 -22.48 26.09 21.97
C GLY A 623 -21.42 25.06 21.60
N ARG A 624 -21.53 23.88 22.23
CA ARG A 624 -20.65 22.75 22.00
C ARG A 624 -21.40 21.57 21.42
N GLY A 625 -20.78 20.91 20.44
CA GLY A 625 -21.20 19.62 19.93
C GLY A 625 -20.20 18.56 20.35
N CYS A 626 -20.64 17.52 21.05
CA CYS A 626 -19.81 16.38 21.43
C CYS A 626 -20.36 15.08 20.85
N VAL A 627 -19.51 14.28 20.22
CA VAL A 627 -19.87 13.03 19.56
C VAL A 627 -19.03 11.89 20.15
N ASP A 628 -19.67 10.75 20.37
CA ASP A 628 -19.00 9.48 20.65
C ASP A 628 -19.77 8.36 19.96
N LEU A 629 -19.07 7.37 19.39
CA LEU A 629 -19.43 6.16 18.59
C LEU A 629 -20.89 5.86 18.14
N GLY A 630 -21.92 6.34 18.82
CA GLY A 630 -23.33 6.40 18.38
C GLY A 630 -24.24 7.37 19.14
N THR A 631 -23.69 8.38 19.82
CA THR A 631 -24.38 9.37 20.67
C THR A 631 -23.88 10.78 20.29
N THR A 632 -24.78 11.76 20.30
CA THR A 632 -24.44 13.17 20.09
C THR A 632 -25.03 14.02 21.20
N ALA A 633 -24.20 14.82 21.86
CA ALA A 633 -24.60 15.76 22.89
C ALA A 633 -24.41 17.19 22.38
N VAL A 634 -25.45 18.01 22.50
CA VAL A 634 -25.37 19.45 22.31
C VAL A 634 -25.41 20.11 23.68
N ILE A 635 -24.41 20.93 23.97
CA ILE A 635 -24.18 21.47 25.31
C ILE A 635 -24.08 23.00 25.20
N THR A 636 -24.78 23.70 26.08
CA THR A 636 -24.70 25.16 26.18
C THR A 636 -23.35 25.61 26.78
N SER A 637 -23.10 26.92 26.71
CA SER A 637 -21.91 27.54 27.30
C SER A 637 -21.85 27.44 28.83
N ASP A 638 -23.00 27.34 29.50
CA ASP A 638 -23.14 27.11 30.95
C ASP A 638 -23.18 25.61 31.34
N ASN A 639 -22.70 24.72 30.46
CA ASN A 639 -22.62 23.27 30.68
C ASN A 639 -23.97 22.56 30.90
N LYS A 640 -25.05 22.98 30.23
CA LYS A 640 -26.34 22.26 30.23
C LYS A 640 -26.56 21.46 28.95
N LEU A 641 -27.07 20.24 29.08
CA LEU A 641 -27.44 19.40 27.94
C LEU A 641 -28.72 19.93 27.29
N VAL A 642 -28.71 20.19 25.99
CA VAL A 642 -29.91 20.53 25.21
C VAL A 642 -30.53 19.24 24.68
N ARG A 643 -31.51 18.69 25.40
CA ARG A 643 -31.94 17.29 25.28
C ARG A 643 -32.64 16.95 23.96
N ASP A 644 -33.48 17.85 23.48
CA ASP A 644 -34.34 17.70 22.30
C ASP A 644 -33.60 17.79 20.96
N ILE A 645 -32.36 18.28 20.97
CA ILE A 645 -31.46 18.31 19.81
C ILE A 645 -30.23 17.39 19.98
N SER A 646 -30.17 16.65 21.08
CA SER A 646 -29.18 15.62 21.36
C SER A 646 -29.72 14.22 21.02
N THR A 647 -28.84 13.26 20.70
CA THR A 647 -29.24 11.89 20.37
C THR A 647 -28.45 10.86 21.17
N GLY A 648 -29.06 9.72 21.48
CA GLY A 648 -28.45 8.66 22.28
C GLY A 648 -28.43 8.95 23.78
N CYS A 649 -27.52 8.29 24.51
CA CYS A 649 -27.29 8.50 25.94
C CYS A 649 -26.41 9.74 26.20
N ALA A 650 -26.88 10.91 25.76
CA ALA A 650 -26.11 12.16 25.86
C ALA A 650 -25.81 12.57 27.32
N GLU A 651 -26.61 12.09 28.29
CA GLU A 651 -26.32 12.23 29.72
C GLU A 651 -24.99 11.60 30.14
N VAL A 652 -24.61 10.50 29.51
CA VAL A 652 -23.34 9.81 29.79
C VAL A 652 -22.16 10.67 29.31
N ILE A 653 -22.34 11.38 28.19
CA ILE A 653 -21.32 12.30 27.68
C ILE A 653 -21.13 13.47 28.66
N ILE A 654 -22.21 14.18 29.02
CA ILE A 654 -22.09 15.39 29.86
C ILE A 654 -21.64 15.10 31.29
N SER A 655 -21.84 13.88 31.78
CA SER A 655 -21.35 13.42 33.08
C SER A 655 -19.94 12.83 33.05
N SER A 656 -19.31 12.75 31.87
CA SER A 656 -17.95 12.24 31.76
C SER A 656 -16.97 13.15 32.48
N ALA A 657 -16.19 12.58 33.40
CA ALA A 657 -15.14 13.30 34.11
C ALA A 657 -14.03 13.83 33.17
N LYS A 658 -13.88 13.23 31.99
CA LYS A 658 -12.91 13.65 30.98
C LYS A 658 -13.51 13.56 29.59
N LEU A 659 -14.06 14.68 29.13
CA LEU A 659 -14.43 14.85 27.73
C LEU A 659 -13.17 14.99 26.85
N PRO A 660 -13.27 14.68 25.54
CA PRO A 660 -12.22 15.02 24.60
C PRO A 660 -11.87 16.52 24.65
N PRO A 661 -10.64 16.94 24.31
CA PRO A 661 -10.28 18.34 24.24
C PRO A 661 -11.24 19.12 23.32
N ILE A 662 -11.61 20.33 23.74
CA ILE A 662 -12.47 21.20 22.93
C ILE A 662 -11.66 21.70 21.74
N HIS A 663 -12.20 21.50 20.54
CA HIS A 663 -11.73 22.13 19.33
C HIS A 663 -12.57 23.38 19.04
N TYR A 664 -11.91 24.55 19.05
CA TYR A 664 -12.57 25.83 18.81
C TYR A 664 -12.66 26.09 17.31
N ILE A 665 -13.85 26.44 16.84
CA ILE A 665 -14.12 26.79 15.45
C ILE A 665 -14.73 28.18 15.46
N ASP A 666 -14.02 29.14 14.87
CA ASP A 666 -14.51 30.50 14.73
C ASP A 666 -15.69 30.55 13.74
N GLY A 667 -16.72 31.33 14.08
CA GLY A 667 -17.88 31.59 13.24
C GLY A 667 -19.12 30.73 13.53
N THR A 668 -19.93 30.55 12.49
CA THR A 668 -21.23 29.88 12.52
C THR A 668 -21.10 28.46 11.96
N VAL A 669 -21.38 27.47 12.81
CA VAL A 669 -21.15 26.06 12.50
C VAL A 669 -22.46 25.29 12.49
N ALA A 670 -22.76 24.61 11.38
CA ALA A 670 -23.89 23.68 11.32
C ALA A 670 -23.50 22.31 11.87
N PHE A 671 -24.12 21.90 12.98
CA PHE A 671 -23.89 20.59 13.60
C PHE A 671 -24.91 19.56 13.10
N LEU A 672 -24.47 18.73 12.15
CA LEU A 672 -25.28 17.73 11.44
C LEU A 672 -24.93 16.29 11.85
N SER A 673 -24.01 16.13 12.79
CA SER A 673 -23.65 14.82 13.32
C SER A 673 -24.85 14.17 14.00
N ALA A 674 -25.15 12.94 13.60
CA ALA A 674 -26.28 12.18 14.09
C ALA A 674 -25.89 10.72 14.35
N LYS A 675 -26.59 10.09 15.28
CA LYS A 675 -26.50 8.65 15.56
C LYS A 675 -26.71 7.85 14.26
N TRP A 676 -25.76 6.96 13.93
CA TRP A 676 -25.68 6.18 12.68
C TRP A 676 -25.53 6.97 11.37
N GLY A 677 -25.54 8.31 11.42
CA GLY A 677 -25.66 9.19 10.25
C GLY A 677 -24.63 8.93 9.17
N GLY A 678 -23.37 8.66 9.53
CA GLY A 678 -22.30 8.44 8.54
C GLY A 678 -21.97 6.98 8.22
N ASN A 679 -22.76 6.00 8.68
CA ASN A 679 -22.46 4.57 8.47
C ASN A 679 -23.49 3.85 7.59
N VAL A 680 -24.75 4.28 7.60
CA VAL A 680 -25.85 3.56 6.96
C VAL A 680 -26.58 4.52 6.01
N TYR A 681 -26.75 4.11 4.75
CA TYR A 681 -27.38 4.93 3.70
C TYR A 681 -28.74 5.50 4.12
N TYR A 682 -29.61 4.69 4.72
CA TYR A 682 -30.91 5.17 5.25
C TYR A 682 -30.76 6.32 6.25
N HIS A 683 -29.86 6.19 7.23
CA HIS A 683 -29.64 7.20 8.26
C HIS A 683 -28.97 8.46 7.70
N TRP A 684 -28.06 8.31 6.73
CA TRP A 684 -27.52 9.47 6.01
C TRP A 684 -28.65 10.25 5.32
N MET A 685 -29.47 9.57 4.52
CA MET A 685 -30.55 10.23 3.77
C MET A 685 -31.58 10.88 4.71
N PHE A 686 -32.11 10.15 5.69
CA PHE A 686 -33.26 10.60 6.49
C PHE A 686 -32.92 11.25 7.83
N ASP A 687 -31.73 11.05 8.38
CA ASP A 687 -31.33 11.73 9.63
C ASP A 687 -30.33 12.88 9.39
N VAL A 688 -29.59 12.90 8.27
CA VAL A 688 -28.57 13.93 7.97
C VAL A 688 -29.00 14.82 6.80
N VAL A 689 -29.23 14.25 5.61
CA VAL A 689 -29.44 15.02 4.37
C VAL A 689 -30.70 15.88 4.45
N VAL A 690 -31.81 15.34 4.96
CA VAL A 690 -33.06 16.12 5.14
C VAL A 690 -32.87 17.35 6.03
N ARG A 691 -31.91 17.36 6.97
CA ARG A 691 -31.65 18.52 7.84
C ARG A 691 -31.13 19.73 7.06
N MET A 692 -30.58 19.52 5.87
CA MET A 692 -30.15 20.59 4.97
C MET A 692 -31.33 21.44 4.48
N ASP A 693 -32.50 20.83 4.28
CA ASP A 693 -33.71 21.59 3.93
C ASP A 693 -34.11 22.55 5.05
N LEU A 694 -33.95 22.13 6.32
CA LEU A 694 -34.21 22.98 7.48
C LEU A 694 -33.24 24.18 7.51
N LEU A 695 -31.97 23.97 7.18
CA LEU A 695 -30.98 25.06 7.08
C LEU A 695 -31.28 26.01 5.92
N ARG A 696 -31.72 25.49 4.77
CA ARG A 696 -32.10 26.32 3.61
C ARG A 696 -33.32 27.18 3.92
N ARG A 697 -34.38 26.58 4.48
CA ARG A 697 -35.63 27.29 4.80
C ARG A 697 -35.54 28.27 5.95
N SER A 698 -34.64 28.02 6.90
CA SER A 698 -34.35 28.96 7.99
C SER A 698 -33.46 30.13 7.56
N GLY A 699 -32.92 30.12 6.33
CA GLY A 699 -31.98 31.14 5.85
C GLY A 699 -30.59 31.07 6.47
N TRP A 700 -30.27 29.99 7.20
CA TRP A 700 -28.95 29.80 7.79
C TRP A 700 -27.91 29.31 6.78
N ILE A 701 -28.33 28.64 5.70
CA ILE A 701 -27.42 27.97 4.76
C ILE A 701 -26.30 28.88 4.22
N SER A 702 -26.61 30.14 3.89
CA SER A 702 -25.64 31.11 3.36
C SER A 702 -24.73 31.73 4.43
N LYS A 703 -25.06 31.52 5.71
CA LYS A 703 -24.32 32.03 6.87
C LYS A 703 -23.45 30.96 7.53
N ILE A 704 -23.44 29.73 7.02
CA ILE A 704 -22.63 28.64 7.58
C ILE A 704 -21.19 28.72 7.08
N ASP A 705 -20.26 28.81 8.03
CA ASP A 705 -18.83 28.79 7.79
C ASP A 705 -18.31 27.36 7.68
N LYS A 706 -18.76 26.46 8.56
CA LYS A 706 -18.39 25.03 8.59
C LYS A 706 -19.59 24.11 8.83
N PHE A 707 -19.56 22.93 8.21
CA PHE A 707 -20.54 21.86 8.39
C PHE A 707 -19.90 20.66 9.07
N VAL A 708 -20.51 20.18 10.16
CA VAL A 708 -19.97 19.10 10.99
C VAL A 708 -20.79 17.83 10.82
N PHE A 709 -20.19 16.83 10.19
CA PHE A 709 -20.81 15.52 9.95
C PHE A 709 -20.11 14.42 10.76
N SER A 710 -20.81 13.32 11.04
CA SER A 710 -20.19 12.20 11.77
C SER A 710 -19.05 11.55 10.98
N LYS A 711 -19.29 11.29 9.69
CA LYS A 711 -18.39 10.59 8.77
C LYS A 711 -18.87 10.77 7.31
N CYS A 712 -17.96 11.00 6.38
CA CYS A 712 -18.21 11.41 4.98
C CYS A 712 -17.30 10.70 3.95
N ASP A 713 -16.90 9.44 4.17
CA ASP A 713 -15.90 8.73 3.35
C ASP A 713 -16.47 7.68 2.37
N LYS A 714 -17.80 7.61 2.19
CA LYS A 714 -18.46 6.67 1.28
C LYS A 714 -18.92 7.40 0.03
N LYS A 715 -19.02 6.67 -1.09
CA LYS A 715 -19.46 7.20 -2.38
C LYS A 715 -20.77 8.00 -2.27
N PHE A 716 -21.78 7.45 -1.60
CA PHE A 716 -23.07 8.14 -1.42
C PHE A 716 -22.97 9.41 -0.56
N HIS A 717 -21.97 9.54 0.32
CA HIS A 717 -21.72 10.80 1.04
C HIS A 717 -21.27 11.87 0.05
N GLN A 718 -20.25 11.56 -0.76
CA GLN A 718 -19.69 12.47 -1.76
C GLN A 718 -20.75 12.94 -2.75
N GLU A 719 -21.47 11.99 -3.37
CA GLU A 719 -22.55 12.28 -4.33
C GLU A 719 -23.64 13.18 -3.71
N THR A 720 -23.97 13.00 -2.43
CA THR A 720 -24.97 13.84 -1.78
C THR A 720 -24.43 15.23 -1.43
N LEU A 721 -23.18 15.33 -0.95
CA LEU A 721 -22.55 16.61 -0.61
C LEU A 721 -22.36 17.48 -1.86
N GLU A 722 -22.01 16.86 -2.98
CA GLU A 722 -21.95 17.49 -4.30
C GLU A 722 -23.32 17.99 -4.73
N ALA A 723 -24.37 17.16 -4.66
CA ALA A 723 -25.74 17.57 -4.98
C ALA A 723 -26.26 18.71 -4.07
N LEU A 724 -25.75 18.78 -2.84
CA LEU A 724 -26.08 19.85 -1.88
C LEU A 724 -25.25 21.12 -2.07
N GLU A 725 -24.23 21.10 -2.95
CA GLU A 725 -23.26 22.17 -3.21
C GLU A 725 -22.46 22.56 -1.95
N ILE A 726 -22.02 21.57 -1.17
CA ILE A 726 -21.20 21.81 0.03
C ILE A 726 -19.71 21.69 -0.34
N PRO A 727 -18.92 22.79 -0.24
CA PRO A 727 -17.50 22.73 -0.53
C PRO A 727 -16.73 21.87 0.48
N GLN A 728 -15.77 21.09 0.00
CA GLN A 728 -15.02 20.13 0.82
C GLN A 728 -14.24 20.82 1.95
N GLU A 729 -13.73 22.02 1.72
CA GLU A 729 -13.00 22.83 2.71
C GLU A 729 -13.87 23.32 3.87
N LYS A 730 -15.21 23.32 3.70
CA LYS A 730 -16.16 23.66 4.76
C LYS A 730 -16.54 22.46 5.63
N ILE A 731 -16.12 21.25 5.27
CA ILE A 731 -16.52 20.01 5.96
C ILE A 731 -15.59 19.70 7.12
N ILE A 732 -16.20 19.34 8.24
CA ILE A 732 -15.54 18.83 9.43
C ILE A 732 -16.13 17.46 9.76
N GLU A 733 -15.28 16.45 9.95
CA GLU A 733 -15.71 15.14 10.42
C GLU A 733 -15.49 15.00 11.94
N SER A 734 -16.58 14.89 12.70
CA SER A 734 -16.53 14.79 14.16
C SER A 734 -15.91 13.49 14.67
N ARG A 735 -15.73 12.45 13.82
CA ARG A 735 -14.93 11.27 14.19
C ARG A 735 -13.47 11.60 14.52
N PHE A 736 -12.93 12.69 13.97
CA PHE A 736 -11.55 13.13 14.23
C PHE A 736 -11.48 14.25 15.26
N ILE A 737 -12.49 15.11 15.30
CA ILE A 737 -12.64 16.17 16.30
C ILE A 737 -13.99 16.03 17.01
N PRO A 738 -14.10 15.10 17.99
CA PRO A 738 -15.38 14.71 18.58
C PRO A 738 -16.00 15.77 19.48
N HIS A 739 -15.23 16.74 19.98
CA HIS A 739 -15.73 17.79 20.85
C HIS A 739 -15.38 19.15 20.26
N ILE A 740 -16.39 19.86 19.77
CA ILE A 740 -16.24 21.18 19.14
C ILE A 740 -16.94 22.26 19.94
N LYS A 741 -16.47 23.50 19.82
CA LYS A 741 -17.14 24.70 20.28
C LYS A 741 -17.14 25.74 19.15
N ALA A 742 -18.27 26.41 18.94
CA ALA A 742 -18.41 27.46 17.94
C ALA A 742 -19.06 28.71 18.52
N ASN A 743 -18.82 29.88 17.90
CA ASN A 743 -19.49 31.12 18.34
C ASN A 743 -21.01 31.03 18.21
N LYS A 744 -21.46 30.44 17.09
CA LYS A 744 -22.87 30.07 16.89
C LYS A 744 -22.94 28.64 16.40
N LEU A 745 -23.45 27.75 17.24
CA LEU A 745 -23.70 26.37 16.85
C LEU A 745 -25.16 26.25 16.36
N ILE A 746 -25.33 25.99 15.07
CA ILE A 746 -26.63 25.82 14.42
C ILE A 746 -26.96 24.33 14.36
N VAL A 747 -28.03 23.92 15.04
CA VAL A 747 -28.44 22.53 15.15
C VAL A 747 -29.83 22.35 14.55
N PRO A 748 -29.93 21.93 13.28
CA PRO A 748 -31.20 21.52 12.70
C PRO A 748 -31.63 20.19 13.32
N SER A 749 -32.87 20.11 13.79
CA SER A 749 -33.43 18.92 14.44
C SER A 749 -34.89 18.74 14.09
N PHE A 750 -35.41 17.56 14.37
CA PHE A 750 -36.84 17.28 14.32
C PHE A 750 -37.19 16.27 15.39
N THR A 751 -38.26 16.55 16.12
CA THR A 751 -38.71 15.68 17.21
C THR A 751 -39.44 14.48 16.64
N ILE A 752 -39.06 13.29 17.09
CA ILE A 752 -39.83 12.08 16.81
C ILE A 752 -40.55 11.74 18.11
N LYS A 753 -41.81 12.21 18.26
CA LYS A 753 -42.66 11.80 19.39
C LYS A 753 -43.00 10.30 19.29
N GLN A 754 -43.34 9.65 20.40
CA GLN A 754 -43.72 8.23 20.43
C GLN A 754 -44.78 7.92 19.35
N SER A 755 -44.61 6.77 18.66
CA SER A 755 -45.38 6.35 17.47
C SER A 755 -45.13 7.14 16.16
N GLY A 756 -44.22 8.12 16.19
CA GLY A 756 -43.85 8.92 15.02
C GLY A 756 -43.04 8.17 13.97
N ILE A 757 -43.06 8.71 12.75
CA ILE A 757 -42.27 8.25 11.62
C ILE A 757 -40.97 9.07 11.55
N ARG A 758 -39.81 8.40 11.45
CA ARG A 758 -38.52 9.09 11.24
C ARG A 758 -38.46 9.82 9.89
N VAL A 759 -39.21 9.29 8.93
CA VAL A 759 -39.37 9.82 7.59
C VAL A 759 -40.53 10.82 7.55
N SER A 760 -40.33 12.00 7.00
CA SER A 760 -41.38 13.02 6.84
C SER A 760 -41.73 13.21 5.37
N LYS A 761 -42.95 13.69 5.08
CA LYS A 761 -43.35 14.05 3.71
C LYS A 761 -42.44 15.13 3.12
N TRP A 762 -42.09 16.14 3.93
CA TRP A 762 -41.18 17.20 3.51
C TRP A 762 -39.76 16.69 3.25
N GLY A 763 -39.24 15.80 4.10
CA GLY A 763 -37.89 15.24 3.95
C GLY A 763 -37.78 14.34 2.74
N CYS A 764 -38.80 13.50 2.49
CA CYS A 764 -38.89 12.75 1.25
C CYS A 764 -38.95 13.65 0.02
N GLY A 765 -39.77 14.71 0.06
CA GLY A 765 -39.89 15.67 -1.02
C GLY A 765 -38.55 16.34 -1.34
N PHE A 766 -37.81 16.73 -0.30
CA PHE A 766 -36.47 17.29 -0.45
C PHE A 766 -35.49 16.32 -1.13
N ILE A 767 -35.39 15.08 -0.63
CA ILE A 767 -34.53 14.04 -1.22
C ILE A 767 -34.90 13.79 -2.68
N ARG A 768 -36.21 13.68 -2.96
CA ARG A 768 -36.71 13.45 -4.31
C ARG A 768 -36.29 14.59 -5.24
N ASN A 769 -36.51 15.83 -4.84
CA ASN A 769 -36.14 17.01 -5.64
C ASN A 769 -34.62 17.14 -5.85
N LEU A 770 -33.82 16.65 -4.89
CA LEU A 770 -32.36 16.71 -4.95
C LEU A 770 -31.78 15.83 -6.06
N PHE A 771 -32.35 14.65 -6.29
CA PHE A 771 -31.79 13.65 -7.21
C PHE A 771 -32.65 13.35 -8.45
N LEU A 772 -33.95 13.61 -8.39
CA LEU A 772 -34.88 13.32 -9.47
C LEU A 772 -35.23 14.59 -10.25
N ASN A 773 -34.45 14.87 -11.30
CA ASN A 773 -34.68 15.94 -12.26
C ASN A 773 -34.94 15.38 -13.68
N SER A 774 -35.48 16.20 -14.58
CA SER A 774 -35.85 15.79 -15.96
C SER A 774 -34.64 15.29 -16.77
N GLU A 775 -33.46 15.87 -16.53
CA GLU A 775 -32.21 15.49 -17.17
C GLU A 775 -31.78 14.06 -16.81
N ASN A 776 -31.85 13.68 -15.53
CA ASN A 776 -31.48 12.36 -15.04
C ASN A 776 -32.46 11.27 -15.51
N ILE A 777 -33.75 11.59 -15.59
CA ILE A 777 -34.78 10.65 -16.07
C ILE A 777 -34.57 10.31 -17.56
N GLY A 778 -34.10 11.30 -18.36
CA GLY A 778 -33.86 11.14 -19.80
C GLY A 778 -32.62 10.29 -20.15
N LYS A 779 -31.62 10.19 -19.26
CA LYS A 779 -30.34 9.49 -19.52
C LYS A 779 -30.44 7.96 -19.59
N LEU A 780 -31.50 7.36 -19.04
CA LEU A 780 -31.73 5.91 -19.12
C LEU A 780 -32.66 5.60 -20.30
N SER A 781 -32.10 5.21 -21.44
CA SER A 781 -32.85 4.87 -22.67
C SER A 781 -33.76 3.64 -22.51
N GLU A 782 -33.34 2.66 -21.71
CA GLU A 782 -34.14 1.50 -21.31
C GLU A 782 -34.03 1.28 -19.80
N SER A 783 -35.14 0.97 -19.13
CA SER A 783 -35.14 0.64 -17.69
C SER A 783 -36.13 -0.48 -17.41
N PRO A 784 -35.75 -1.49 -16.60
CA PRO A 784 -36.64 -2.60 -16.29
C PRO A 784 -37.89 -2.13 -15.55
N GLU A 785 -39.06 -2.63 -15.97
CA GLU A 785 -40.31 -2.36 -15.27
C GLU A 785 -40.43 -3.16 -13.96
N ARG A 786 -39.70 -4.28 -13.85
CA ARG A 786 -39.73 -5.21 -12.72
C ARG A 786 -38.31 -5.50 -12.25
N ILE A 787 -38.01 -5.23 -10.98
CA ILE A 787 -36.67 -5.45 -10.44
C ILE A 787 -36.70 -6.24 -9.13
N PHE A 788 -35.65 -7.02 -8.95
CA PHE A 788 -35.29 -7.60 -7.67
C PHE A 788 -34.07 -6.85 -7.12
N ILE A 789 -34.18 -6.25 -5.94
CA ILE A 789 -33.04 -5.57 -5.31
C ILE A 789 -32.27 -6.62 -4.50
N SER A 790 -31.18 -7.11 -5.06
CA SER A 790 -30.29 -8.07 -4.40
C SER A 790 -29.59 -7.44 -3.20
N ARG A 791 -29.31 -8.27 -2.19
CA ARG A 791 -28.47 -7.91 -1.03
C ARG A 791 -27.19 -8.74 -0.98
N LYS A 792 -26.77 -9.38 -2.07
CA LYS A 792 -25.58 -10.26 -2.12
C LYS A 792 -24.28 -9.60 -1.64
N LEU A 793 -24.11 -8.29 -1.89
CA LEU A 793 -22.95 -7.51 -1.42
C LEU A 793 -23.09 -6.95 0.00
N ALA A 794 -24.28 -7.08 0.62
CA ALA A 794 -24.51 -6.60 1.97
C ALA A 794 -23.99 -7.61 3.00
N SER A 795 -23.49 -7.11 4.13
CA SER A 795 -22.96 -7.98 5.18
C SER A 795 -24.01 -8.76 5.99
N TRP A 796 -25.30 -8.40 5.87
CA TRP A 796 -26.38 -8.94 6.72
C TRP A 796 -27.76 -8.82 6.03
N ARG A 797 -28.72 -9.64 6.47
CA ARG A 797 -30.08 -9.73 5.89
C ARG A 797 -30.03 -10.07 4.41
N ARG A 798 -29.17 -11.02 4.05
CA ARG A 798 -29.08 -11.62 2.72
C ARG A 798 -30.14 -12.71 2.59
N ILE A 799 -30.55 -13.01 1.36
CA ILE A 799 -31.38 -14.20 1.12
C ILE A 799 -30.44 -15.40 0.98
N LEU A 800 -30.68 -16.45 1.76
CA LEU A 800 -29.81 -17.64 1.78
C LEU A 800 -29.96 -18.46 0.49
N ASN A 801 -31.20 -18.62 0.01
CA ASN A 801 -31.52 -19.27 -1.25
C ASN A 801 -31.79 -18.23 -2.36
N GLU A 802 -30.91 -17.23 -2.50
CA GLU A 802 -31.14 -16.11 -3.42
C GLU A 802 -31.22 -16.57 -4.88
N ASP A 803 -30.42 -17.55 -5.29
CA ASP A 803 -30.45 -18.07 -6.66
C ASP A 803 -31.80 -18.68 -7.02
N GLU A 804 -32.47 -19.37 -6.09
CA GLU A 804 -33.83 -19.91 -6.31
C GLU A 804 -34.87 -18.79 -6.42
N VAL A 805 -34.74 -17.75 -5.59
CA VAL A 805 -35.60 -16.57 -5.62
C VAL A 805 -35.45 -15.83 -6.94
N VAL A 806 -34.21 -15.57 -7.36
CA VAL A 806 -33.89 -14.91 -8.64
C VAL A 806 -34.40 -15.75 -9.80
N SER A 807 -34.13 -17.06 -9.84
CA SER A 807 -34.63 -17.97 -10.88
C SER A 807 -36.15 -17.93 -11.01
N LEU A 808 -36.88 -17.89 -9.89
CA LEU A 808 -38.33 -17.74 -9.92
C LEU A 808 -38.74 -16.40 -10.54
N LEU A 809 -38.12 -15.30 -10.11
CA LEU A 809 -38.49 -13.94 -10.51
C LEU A 809 -38.15 -13.65 -11.98
N GLU A 810 -37.03 -14.16 -12.49
CA GLU A 810 -36.62 -14.01 -13.89
C GLU A 810 -37.65 -14.59 -14.86
N ASN A 811 -38.29 -15.72 -14.50
CA ASN A 811 -39.41 -16.29 -15.26
C ASN A 811 -40.61 -15.34 -15.41
N PHE A 812 -40.67 -14.27 -14.61
CA PHE A 812 -41.71 -13.24 -14.65
C PHE A 812 -41.17 -11.86 -15.06
N GLY A 813 -40.02 -11.83 -15.74
CA GLY A 813 -39.44 -10.63 -16.34
C GLY A 813 -38.77 -9.68 -15.34
N PHE A 814 -38.40 -10.17 -14.16
CA PHE A 814 -37.62 -9.38 -13.21
C PHE A 814 -36.13 -9.36 -13.58
N ILE A 815 -35.49 -8.22 -13.36
CA ILE A 815 -34.03 -8.10 -13.42
C ILE A 815 -33.47 -7.96 -12.00
N SER A 816 -32.49 -8.80 -11.66
CA SER A 816 -31.76 -8.73 -10.39
C SER A 816 -30.70 -7.63 -10.44
N LEU A 817 -30.77 -6.67 -9.51
CA LEU A 817 -29.89 -5.50 -9.44
C LEU A 817 -29.27 -5.35 -8.06
N THR A 818 -28.02 -4.88 -8.02
CA THR A 818 -27.34 -4.49 -6.78
C THR A 818 -27.19 -2.97 -6.78
N LEU A 819 -28.03 -2.25 -6.05
CA LEU A 819 -28.10 -0.79 -6.15
C LEU A 819 -26.78 -0.09 -5.74
N GLU A 820 -25.98 -0.74 -4.91
CA GLU A 820 -24.67 -0.23 -4.48
C GLU A 820 -23.67 0.02 -5.62
N SER A 821 -23.88 -0.57 -6.80
CA SER A 821 -23.05 -0.30 -7.98
C SER A 821 -23.43 0.96 -8.76
N PHE A 822 -24.58 1.57 -8.46
CA PHE A 822 -25.10 2.76 -9.13
C PHE A 822 -24.89 4.01 -8.28
N SER A 823 -24.73 5.17 -8.91
CA SER A 823 -24.86 6.47 -8.22
C SER A 823 -26.29 6.71 -7.73
N ILE A 824 -26.48 7.59 -6.73
CA ILE A 824 -27.81 7.94 -6.21
C ILE A 824 -28.70 8.51 -7.31
N ALA A 825 -28.14 9.31 -8.23
CA ALA A 825 -28.89 9.87 -9.35
C ALA A 825 -29.40 8.77 -10.31
N GLU A 826 -28.56 7.79 -10.64
CA GLU A 826 -28.96 6.63 -11.43
C GLU A 826 -29.99 5.76 -10.69
N GLN A 827 -29.80 5.53 -9.39
CA GLN A 827 -30.77 4.83 -8.55
C GLN A 827 -32.12 5.56 -8.57
N ALA A 828 -32.13 6.88 -8.40
CA ALA A 828 -33.35 7.69 -8.41
C ALA A 828 -34.09 7.60 -9.76
N ALA A 829 -33.35 7.77 -10.87
CA ALA A 829 -33.92 7.73 -12.21
C ALA A 829 -34.45 6.33 -12.58
N LEU A 830 -33.73 5.27 -12.21
CA LEU A 830 -34.20 3.88 -12.34
C LEU A 830 -35.50 3.68 -11.55
N MET A 831 -35.48 3.99 -10.26
CA MET A 831 -36.60 3.72 -9.34
C MET A 831 -37.86 4.49 -9.72
N ALA A 832 -37.73 5.65 -10.37
CA ALA A 832 -38.86 6.42 -10.90
C ALA A 832 -39.60 5.72 -12.06
N LYS A 833 -38.92 4.85 -12.82
CA LYS A 833 -39.51 4.11 -13.96
C LYS A 833 -40.04 2.73 -13.58
N VAL A 834 -39.57 2.16 -12.48
CA VAL A 834 -39.93 0.81 -12.02
C VAL A 834 -41.39 0.74 -11.57
N LYS A 835 -42.09 -0.31 -12.02
CA LYS A 835 -43.49 -0.61 -11.66
C LYS A 835 -43.62 -1.66 -10.56
N VAL A 836 -42.67 -2.59 -10.45
CA VAL A 836 -42.67 -3.65 -9.43
C VAL A 836 -41.28 -3.87 -8.84
N ILE A 837 -41.19 -3.90 -7.51
CA ILE A 837 -39.97 -4.14 -6.77
C ILE A 837 -40.18 -5.33 -5.83
N VAL A 838 -39.31 -6.33 -5.92
CA VAL A 838 -39.16 -7.36 -4.88
C VAL A 838 -37.82 -7.13 -4.19
N ALA A 839 -37.79 -7.09 -2.87
CA ALA A 839 -36.54 -6.87 -2.15
C ALA A 839 -36.55 -7.44 -0.73
N PRO A 840 -35.45 -8.05 -0.27
CA PRO A 840 -35.21 -8.24 1.16
C PRO A 840 -35.06 -6.92 1.91
N HIS A 841 -35.53 -6.88 3.15
CA HIS A 841 -35.52 -5.70 4.02
C HIS A 841 -34.10 -5.13 4.21
N GLY A 842 -33.89 -3.88 3.81
CA GLY A 842 -32.63 -3.18 4.06
C GLY A 842 -32.47 -1.85 3.32
N ALA A 843 -31.29 -1.26 3.46
CA ALA A 843 -31.03 0.14 3.08
C ALA A 843 -31.28 0.47 1.60
N GLY A 844 -31.26 -0.50 0.69
CA GLY A 844 -31.64 -0.28 -0.72
C GLY A 844 -33.07 0.22 -0.89
N LEU A 845 -33.98 -0.17 0.01
CA LEU A 845 -35.38 0.32 0.05
C LEU A 845 -35.52 1.79 0.48
N THR A 846 -34.42 2.45 0.87
CA THR A 846 -34.41 3.92 1.05
C THR A 846 -34.84 4.62 -0.25
N ASN A 847 -34.50 4.02 -1.40
CA ASN A 847 -34.81 4.56 -2.73
C ASN A 847 -36.29 4.47 -3.13
N LEU A 848 -37.16 3.87 -2.30
CA LEU A 848 -38.62 3.90 -2.54
C LEU A 848 -39.18 5.33 -2.63
N VAL A 849 -38.48 6.32 -2.04
CA VAL A 849 -38.80 7.74 -2.15
C VAL A 849 -38.82 8.26 -3.60
N PHE A 850 -38.11 7.60 -4.51
CA PHE A 850 -38.02 7.97 -5.92
C PHE A 850 -39.06 7.27 -6.80
N CYS A 851 -39.78 6.27 -6.30
CA CYS A 851 -40.78 5.54 -7.06
C CYS A 851 -41.94 6.42 -7.54
N SER A 852 -42.57 6.00 -8.62
CA SER A 852 -43.80 6.61 -9.14
C SER A 852 -45.02 6.10 -8.38
N LEU A 853 -46.12 6.86 -8.45
CA LEU A 853 -47.37 6.50 -7.76
C LEU A 853 -47.87 5.13 -8.24
N GLY A 854 -48.29 4.29 -7.30
CA GLY A 854 -48.83 2.96 -7.59
C GLY A 854 -47.78 1.87 -7.83
N THR A 855 -46.47 2.16 -7.80
CA THR A 855 -45.42 1.11 -7.84
C THR A 855 -45.68 0.07 -6.75
N LYS A 856 -45.60 -1.21 -7.11
CA LYS A 856 -45.85 -2.35 -6.22
C LYS A 856 -44.55 -2.78 -5.54
N ILE A 857 -44.56 -2.85 -4.21
CA ILE A 857 -43.39 -3.22 -3.40
C ILE A 857 -43.69 -4.52 -2.67
N ILE A 858 -42.87 -5.55 -2.88
CA ILE A 858 -42.93 -6.82 -2.15
C ILE A 858 -41.68 -6.89 -1.28
N GLU A 859 -41.84 -6.56 0.00
CA GLU A 859 -40.76 -6.53 0.99
C GLU A 859 -40.64 -7.88 1.72
N ILE A 860 -39.44 -8.45 1.73
CA ILE A 860 -39.18 -9.76 2.36
C ILE A 860 -38.43 -9.54 3.67
N PHE A 861 -38.98 -10.04 4.78
CA PHE A 861 -38.43 -9.88 6.12
C PHE A 861 -37.79 -11.16 6.64
N SER A 862 -36.79 -11.00 7.51
CA SER A 862 -36.37 -12.08 8.40
C SER A 862 -37.42 -12.26 9.50
N PRO A 863 -37.79 -13.50 9.88
CA PRO A 863 -38.74 -13.73 10.98
C PRO A 863 -38.24 -13.17 12.33
N LYS A 864 -36.91 -13.00 12.46
CA LYS A 864 -36.25 -12.47 13.66
C LYS A 864 -36.15 -10.93 13.67
N TYR A 865 -36.41 -10.24 12.56
CA TYR A 865 -36.28 -8.79 12.44
C TYR A 865 -37.28 -8.17 11.46
N ILE A 866 -38.37 -7.60 12.00
CA ILE A 866 -39.43 -6.93 11.24
C ILE A 866 -39.51 -5.46 11.64
N ASN A 867 -39.14 -4.58 10.72
CA ASN A 867 -39.16 -3.13 10.94
C ASN A 867 -39.97 -2.41 9.84
N PRO A 868 -41.10 -1.77 10.18
CA PRO A 868 -42.08 -1.27 9.22
C PRO A 868 -41.70 0.08 8.57
N ILE A 869 -40.42 0.47 8.56
CA ILE A 869 -39.97 1.79 8.09
C ILE A 869 -40.26 2.01 6.60
N TYR A 870 -40.01 1.02 5.74
CA TYR A 870 -40.17 1.17 4.29
C TYR A 870 -41.64 1.15 3.86
N TRP A 871 -42.49 0.36 4.51
CA TRP A 871 -43.95 0.48 4.41
C TRP A 871 -44.45 1.91 4.68
N LYS A 872 -43.85 2.60 5.66
CA LYS A 872 -44.22 3.98 5.94
C LYS A 872 -43.79 4.94 4.81
N ILE A 873 -42.63 4.74 4.19
CA ILE A 873 -42.23 5.49 2.97
C ILE A 873 -43.22 5.22 1.83
N SER A 874 -43.58 3.95 1.61
CA SER A 874 -44.57 3.54 0.62
C SER A 874 -45.91 4.24 0.83
N SER A 875 -46.36 4.35 2.08
CA SER A 875 -47.61 5.06 2.41
C SER A 875 -47.54 6.56 2.08
N LEU A 876 -46.41 7.22 2.31
CA LEU A 876 -46.23 8.66 2.01
C LEU A 876 -46.33 8.99 0.51
N TYR A 877 -46.03 8.03 -0.36
CA TYR A 877 -46.02 8.18 -1.82
C TYR A 877 -47.07 7.32 -2.52
N HIS A 878 -48.05 6.80 -1.77
CA HIS A 878 -49.13 5.97 -2.31
C HIS A 878 -48.64 4.78 -3.15
N LEU A 879 -47.57 4.12 -2.69
CA LEU A 879 -47.08 2.86 -3.26
C LEU A 879 -47.90 1.69 -2.69
N SER A 880 -48.06 0.64 -3.49
CA SER A 880 -48.78 -0.56 -3.07
C SER A 880 -47.83 -1.52 -2.34
N HIS A 881 -47.92 -1.59 -1.01
CA HIS A 881 -46.98 -2.36 -0.18
C HIS A 881 -47.51 -3.75 0.19
N TYR A 882 -46.70 -4.76 -0.09
CA TYR A 882 -46.90 -6.16 0.25
C TYR A 882 -45.70 -6.64 1.06
N TYR A 883 -45.90 -7.58 1.98
CA TYR A 883 -44.79 -8.20 2.68
C TYR A 883 -44.91 -9.71 2.82
N LEU A 884 -43.74 -10.34 2.89
CA LEU A 884 -43.54 -11.75 3.16
C LEU A 884 -42.55 -11.91 4.31
N ILE A 885 -42.85 -12.78 5.27
CA ILE A 885 -41.91 -13.17 6.33
C ILE A 885 -41.26 -14.49 5.89
N GLY A 886 -39.93 -14.52 5.89
CA GLY A 886 -39.15 -15.72 5.57
C GLY A 886 -39.26 -16.82 6.62
N GLU A 887 -38.66 -17.97 6.33
CA GLU A 887 -38.67 -19.14 7.19
C GLU A 887 -37.63 -19.05 8.32
N ASN A 888 -37.92 -19.74 9.42
CA ASN A 888 -36.92 -19.97 10.45
C ASN A 888 -35.89 -20.98 9.95
N PHE A 889 -34.63 -20.73 10.26
CA PHE A 889 -33.52 -21.66 10.02
C PHE A 889 -32.56 -21.63 11.21
N GLU A 890 -31.81 -22.71 11.39
CA GLU A 890 -30.72 -22.77 12.36
C GLU A 890 -29.58 -21.87 11.84
N ASP A 891 -29.36 -20.72 12.48
CA ASP A 891 -28.22 -19.85 12.22
C ASP A 891 -27.13 -20.30 13.18
N ASP A 892 -26.06 -20.93 12.68
CA ASP A 892 -24.89 -21.40 13.46
C ASP A 892 -24.21 -20.29 14.29
N ASN A 893 -24.63 -19.03 14.13
CA ASN A 893 -24.13 -17.89 14.88
C ASN A 893 -25.22 -17.26 15.76
N SER A 894 -25.44 -17.85 16.94
CA SER A 894 -26.23 -17.25 18.03
C SER A 894 -25.74 -15.86 18.48
N ASP A 895 -24.54 -15.45 18.07
CA ASP A 895 -23.89 -14.17 18.40
C ASP A 895 -24.26 -13.01 17.47
N LYS A 896 -25.03 -13.25 16.40
CA LYS A 896 -25.44 -12.15 15.51
C LYS A 896 -26.49 -11.27 16.21
N GLN A 897 -26.15 -9.99 16.37
CA GLN A 897 -27.06 -8.96 16.86
C GLN A 897 -28.44 -9.04 16.18
N SER A 898 -29.51 -8.85 16.93
CA SER A 898 -30.92 -9.08 16.52
C SER A 898 -31.41 -8.39 15.22
N TRP A 899 -30.66 -7.46 14.62
CA TRP A 899 -31.00 -6.84 13.33
C TRP A 899 -30.24 -7.40 12.14
N LYS A 900 -29.34 -8.36 12.36
CA LYS A 900 -28.48 -8.96 11.33
C LYS A 900 -28.97 -10.26 10.65
N PRO A 901 -30.05 -10.96 11.10
CA PRO A 901 -30.32 -12.31 10.63
C PRO A 901 -30.58 -12.33 9.13
N ASP A 902 -29.98 -13.30 8.43
CA ASP A 902 -30.26 -13.59 7.02
C ASP A 902 -31.70 -14.14 6.86
N ILE A 903 -32.13 -14.37 5.63
CA ILE A 903 -33.52 -14.66 5.26
C ILE A 903 -33.54 -15.94 4.43
N LEU A 904 -34.28 -16.95 4.89
CA LEU A 904 -34.64 -18.09 4.05
C LEU A 904 -36.02 -17.84 3.45
N VAL A 905 -36.19 -17.99 2.14
CA VAL A 905 -37.46 -17.67 1.46
C VAL A 905 -38.13 -18.94 0.97
N ASP A 906 -39.38 -19.18 1.41
CA ASP A 906 -40.23 -20.22 0.81
C ASP A 906 -40.71 -19.74 -0.59
N ILE A 907 -40.23 -20.41 -1.64
CA ILE A 907 -40.53 -20.13 -3.03
C ILE A 907 -42.04 -20.26 -3.35
N LYS A 908 -42.76 -21.17 -2.68
CA LYS A 908 -44.22 -21.33 -2.85
C LYS A 908 -44.95 -20.12 -2.25
N LYS A 909 -44.52 -19.66 -1.06
CA LYS A 909 -45.05 -18.43 -0.45
C LYS A 909 -44.73 -17.20 -1.31
N LEU A 910 -43.52 -17.09 -1.82
CA LEU A 910 -43.13 -16.01 -2.74
C LEU A 910 -44.03 -15.99 -4.00
N ARG A 911 -44.33 -17.15 -4.59
CA ARG A 911 -45.27 -17.26 -5.71
C ARG A 911 -46.69 -16.81 -5.32
N LYS A 912 -47.17 -17.15 -4.13
CA LYS A 912 -48.50 -16.71 -3.65
C LYS A 912 -48.58 -15.20 -3.46
N ILE A 913 -47.55 -14.56 -2.87
CA ILE A 913 -47.56 -13.10 -2.68
C ILE A 913 -47.47 -12.35 -4.01
N LEU A 914 -46.75 -12.88 -5.01
CA LEU A 914 -46.72 -12.33 -6.36
C LEU A 914 -48.11 -12.35 -7.04
N LYS A 915 -48.89 -13.43 -6.85
CA LYS A 915 -50.28 -13.52 -7.30
C LYS A 915 -51.18 -12.52 -6.57
N LEU A 916 -51.05 -12.43 -5.24
CA LEU A 916 -51.80 -11.45 -4.44
C LEU A 916 -51.55 -10.01 -4.93
N ALA A 917 -50.28 -9.70 -5.24
CA ALA A 917 -49.88 -8.41 -5.78
C ALA A 917 -50.27 -8.21 -7.26
N LYS A 918 -50.91 -9.19 -7.91
CA LYS A 918 -51.26 -9.17 -9.35
C LYS A 918 -50.04 -8.85 -10.22
N VAL A 919 -48.91 -9.49 -9.93
CA VAL A 919 -47.66 -9.38 -10.69
C VAL A 919 -47.53 -10.52 -11.69
N ILE A 920 -48.05 -11.69 -11.30
CA ILE A 920 -48.07 -12.94 -12.07
C ILE A 920 -49.48 -13.51 -12.15
#